data_AF-A0A7J8A4M9-F1
#
_entry.id   AF-A0A7J8A4M9-F1
#
_cell.length_a   1.000
_cell.length_b   1.000
_cell.length_c   1.000
_cell.angle_alpha   90.00
_cell.angle_beta   90.00
_cell.angle_gamma   90.00
#
_symmetry.space_group_name_H-M   'P 1'
#
loop_
_entity.id
_entity.type
_entity.pdbx_description
1 polymer ?
#
loop_
_entity_poly.entity_id
_entity_poly.type
_entity_poly.pdbx_seq_one_letter_code
_entity_poly.pdbx_strand_id
1 'polypeptide(L)'
;MTHRDKAGTVGSLKIATLLVALSPELLLLGAGVQLRDNGYDGLLIAINPQVSENQNLIPNIKEMVTEASFYLFNATKKRVFFRSVKILIPATWKANNYSKVKQESYEKANVIVTAWSGAHGGDPFTLQYRGCGKEGKHIYFTPDFLLNDDLTAGYGPRGRVFVHEWAHLRWGVFDEYNNEKPFYINGQNQIEVTRCSSDITGVFVCEKGPCPQENCITSKLFQEGCLFLYNSMQNTTSSIMFMQSLSSVVEFCNASTHNQEAPNRQNQVCSLRSTWDVISDSTDFHHSPPMNGTELPPPPTFSLVQAGDKVVCLVLDVSSKMAEADRFLRLQQAAEFYLMQIVESHTFVGIVSFNSKGEIRSQLHQVSNDDDRKLLVSHLPATVSADAETSICSGLQRGFEVAEKLNGEASGAVLILVTSGHDEHISSCLLTVLSRGSTIHTIALGASADKHLEGLAQRTGGLKFFVPDKSTSNSMIDAFSRISSGTGDIFQQCIQLESVGENVKPHHQLENTVTVDNSVGNDTTFLVTWQTSGPPEIELFEPHGRKYYTHNFTVNQALRAARLQIPGTAKPGLWTYTLNNTHHSLQSLKVTVTSRASHSAEPPAAVEAFVENDSTSFPHPMMVYANVRKGFYPILNATVTATIEPETGDPVTLTLFDDGSGADVIKNDGIYSRYFFSFAVNGRYSLKVHVNHSPSISTLGHHSFPGSHAKYVPGYITNGNIQMNVLRTSVGRREEEQKWGFSRTSSGGSFSVLGVPAGPHPDMLPPCTITDLEAAQGEEEVTLSWTAPGEDFDQGQANSYEIRMSKSLQNIQDDFNNAILVNTSKLNPQPAGTKEIFTFSPKFFINGPEHQPDGETQKSHRIYVAIRTIDKNSLKSAVSNIAQASLFIPPNFAPVLARDYLILKGVLTAMGLIGIICLTIVVTHCILNKKRRADRKEQEIELL
;
A
#
# COMPACT_ATOMS: atom_id res chain seq x y z
N MET A 1 14.66 -76.87 -27.19
CA MET A 1 14.06 -77.33 -28.47
C MET A 1 13.30 -76.16 -29.05
N THR A 2 13.92 -75.41 -29.98
CA THR A 2 13.61 -75.40 -31.44
C THR A 2 12.30 -74.67 -31.75
N HIS A 3 12.15 -73.73 -32.70
CA HIS A 3 13.00 -72.99 -33.63
C HIS A 3 12.05 -72.00 -34.36
N ARG A 4 12.61 -70.93 -34.96
CA ARG A 4 12.15 -70.17 -36.16
C ARG A 4 11.06 -69.09 -36.05
N ASP A 5 11.51 -67.83 -36.26
CA ASP A 5 11.23 -66.92 -37.40
C ASP A 5 9.81 -66.94 -37.99
N LYS A 6 9.08 -65.83 -38.19
CA LYS A 6 9.42 -64.66 -39.02
C LYS A 6 8.33 -63.58 -38.91
N ALA A 7 8.74 -62.37 -39.27
CA ALA A 7 8.04 -61.11 -39.18
C ALA A 7 6.85 -60.91 -40.16
N GLY A 8 5.97 -59.97 -39.80
CA GLY A 8 5.55 -58.90 -40.72
C GLY A 8 4.06 -58.75 -40.97
N THR A 9 3.42 -57.76 -40.33
CA THR A 9 2.75 -56.68 -41.08
C THR A 9 2.66 -55.41 -40.23
N VAL A 10 3.24 -54.35 -40.76
CA VAL A 10 3.36 -53.00 -40.20
C VAL A 10 2.04 -52.27 -40.40
N GLY A 11 1.36 -51.90 -39.31
CA GLY A 11 0.28 -50.92 -39.32
C GLY A 11 0.88 -49.53 -39.12
N SER A 12 0.86 -48.73 -40.18
CA SER A 12 1.39 -47.37 -40.24
C SER A 12 0.80 -46.45 -39.15
N LEU A 13 1.62 -46.06 -38.19
CA LEU A 13 1.38 -44.92 -37.32
C LEU A 13 1.47 -43.65 -38.19
N LYS A 14 0.33 -43.05 -38.53
CA LYS A 14 0.31 -41.73 -39.16
C LYS A 14 0.79 -40.71 -38.14
N ILE A 15 2.03 -40.25 -38.33
CA ILE A 15 2.60 -39.07 -37.68
C ILE A 15 1.71 -37.88 -38.06
N ALA A 16 0.88 -37.44 -37.14
CA ALA A 16 0.29 -36.11 -37.18
C ALA A 16 1.39 -35.13 -36.81
N THR A 17 2.06 -34.59 -37.82
CA THR A 17 2.96 -33.45 -37.70
C THR A 17 2.14 -32.28 -37.16
N LEU A 18 2.23 -32.05 -35.84
CA LEU A 18 1.70 -30.86 -35.20
C LEU A 18 2.59 -29.70 -35.65
N LEU A 19 2.27 -29.11 -36.81
CA LEU A 19 2.71 -27.77 -37.15
C LEU A 19 2.12 -26.85 -36.09
N VAL A 20 2.93 -26.52 -35.09
CA VAL A 20 2.72 -25.38 -34.22
C VAL A 20 2.81 -24.14 -35.12
N ALA A 21 1.70 -23.83 -35.78
CA ALA A 21 1.45 -22.49 -36.27
C ALA A 21 1.36 -21.64 -35.00
N LEU A 22 2.42 -20.87 -34.72
CA LEU A 22 2.43 -19.77 -33.77
C LEU A 22 1.18 -18.92 -34.03
N SER A 23 0.12 -19.11 -33.24
CA SER A 23 -1.02 -18.22 -33.26
C SER A 23 -0.52 -16.84 -32.79
N PRO A 24 -0.90 -15.73 -33.45
CA PRO A 24 -0.57 -14.37 -32.98
C PRO A 24 -1.20 -14.02 -31.63
N GLU A 25 -1.97 -14.94 -31.02
CA GLU A 25 -2.70 -14.77 -29.77
C GLU A 25 -1.80 -14.55 -28.54
N LEU A 26 -0.48 -14.74 -28.65
CA LEU A 26 0.46 -14.49 -27.54
C LEU A 26 1.09 -13.09 -27.53
N LEU A 27 0.83 -12.24 -28.53
CA LEU A 27 1.56 -10.96 -28.70
C LEU A 27 0.80 -9.68 -28.35
N LEU A 28 -0.44 -9.77 -27.85
CA LEU A 28 -1.22 -8.59 -27.45
C LEU A 28 -1.89 -8.82 -26.07
N LEU A 29 -1.06 -8.81 -25.03
CA LEU A 29 -1.50 -8.77 -23.64
C LEU A 29 -1.01 -7.46 -23.01
N GLY A 30 -1.96 -6.65 -22.51
CA GLY A 30 -1.90 -5.64 -21.44
C GLY A 30 -0.73 -4.65 -21.33
N ALA A 31 -1.05 -3.40 -20.98
CA ALA A 31 -0.13 -2.30 -20.66
C ALA A 31 0.62 -2.45 -19.31
N GLY A 32 1.11 -3.65 -19.00
CA GLY A 32 1.85 -3.96 -17.76
C GLY A 32 3.21 -4.61 -18.03
N VAL A 33 4.09 -4.61 -17.02
CA VAL A 33 5.43 -5.22 -17.12
C VAL A 33 5.29 -6.73 -17.31
N GLN A 34 5.95 -7.25 -18.33
CA GLN A 34 5.96 -8.68 -18.64
C GLN A 34 7.37 -9.23 -18.64
N LEU A 35 7.55 -10.39 -18.01
CA LEU A 35 8.79 -11.13 -18.09
C LEU A 35 8.71 -12.13 -19.26
N ARG A 36 9.60 -11.98 -20.24
CA ARG A 36 9.71 -12.89 -21.38
C ARG A 36 11.17 -13.20 -21.65
N ASP A 37 11.53 -14.48 -21.73
CA ASP A 37 12.91 -14.91 -21.93
C ASP A 37 13.87 -14.20 -20.96
N ASN A 38 13.53 -14.20 -19.66
CA ASN A 38 14.31 -13.57 -18.59
C ASN A 38 14.43 -12.03 -18.63
N GLY A 39 13.88 -11.36 -19.65
CA GLY A 39 13.88 -9.91 -19.78
C GLY A 39 12.51 -9.29 -19.44
N TYR A 40 12.50 -8.29 -18.56
CA TYR A 40 11.32 -7.46 -18.32
C TYR A 40 11.12 -6.47 -19.47
N ASP A 41 9.95 -6.53 -20.10
CA ASP A 41 9.47 -5.58 -21.09
C ASP A 41 8.34 -4.71 -20.52
N GLY A 42 8.29 -3.46 -20.99
CA GLY A 42 7.16 -2.57 -20.74
C GLY A 42 7.25 -1.80 -19.43
N LEU A 43 8.43 -1.69 -18.80
CA LEU A 43 8.64 -0.83 -17.65
C LEU A 43 8.35 0.63 -18.03
N LEU A 44 7.39 1.25 -17.35
CA LEU A 44 6.99 2.64 -17.60
C LEU A 44 7.46 3.56 -16.47
N ILE A 45 8.29 4.55 -16.82
CA ILE A 45 8.73 5.63 -15.92
C ILE A 45 8.07 6.93 -16.36
N ALA A 46 7.26 7.55 -15.52
CA ALA A 46 6.59 8.82 -15.82
C ALA A 46 7.20 9.98 -15.04
N ILE A 47 7.51 11.08 -15.75
CA ILE A 47 7.95 12.33 -15.14
C ILE A 47 6.72 13.22 -14.94
N ASN A 48 6.47 13.63 -13.69
CA ASN A 48 5.32 14.46 -13.35
C ASN A 48 5.41 15.85 -14.04
N PRO A 49 4.30 16.43 -14.53
CA PRO A 49 4.29 17.73 -15.19
C PRO A 49 4.87 18.91 -14.41
N GLN A 50 4.91 18.82 -13.07
CA GLN A 50 5.48 19.83 -12.19
C GLN A 50 7.02 19.77 -12.08
N VAL A 51 7.65 18.73 -12.61
CA VAL A 51 9.11 18.62 -12.64
C VAL A 51 9.67 19.50 -13.75
N SER A 52 10.53 20.45 -13.38
CA SER A 52 11.22 21.32 -14.34
C SER A 52 12.12 20.54 -15.30
N GLU A 53 12.16 20.96 -16.57
CA GLU A 53 13.02 20.37 -17.59
C GLU A 53 14.50 20.52 -17.22
N ASN A 54 15.23 19.40 -17.19
CA ASN A 54 16.66 19.34 -16.90
C ASN A 54 17.35 18.35 -17.86
N GLN A 55 18.46 18.79 -18.47
CA GLN A 55 19.18 18.01 -19.48
C GLN A 55 19.78 16.71 -18.93
N ASN A 56 20.08 16.64 -17.63
CA ASN A 56 20.70 15.48 -16.99
C ASN A 56 19.68 14.48 -16.45
N LEU A 57 18.40 14.85 -16.31
CA LEU A 57 17.41 13.98 -15.67
C LEU A 57 17.17 12.68 -16.47
N ILE A 58 16.93 12.79 -17.78
CA ILE A 58 16.72 11.60 -18.64
C ILE A 58 17.99 10.72 -18.70
N PRO A 59 19.20 11.27 -18.94
CA PRO A 59 20.44 10.50 -18.83
C PRO A 59 20.59 9.76 -17.51
N ASN A 60 20.37 10.42 -16.38
CA ASN A 60 20.54 9.82 -15.05
C ASN A 60 19.51 8.70 -14.80
N ILE A 61 18.26 8.85 -15.28
CA ILE A 61 17.26 7.77 -15.25
C ILE A 61 17.74 6.57 -16.07
N LYS A 62 18.27 6.79 -17.28
CA LYS A 62 18.77 5.70 -18.13
C LYS A 62 19.96 4.98 -17.50
N GLU A 63 20.89 5.74 -16.92
CA GLU A 63 22.05 5.20 -16.22
C GLU A 63 21.61 4.36 -15.02
N MET A 64 20.74 4.89 -14.16
CA MET A 64 20.18 4.18 -13.00
C MET A 64 19.56 2.84 -13.41
N VAL A 65 18.70 2.83 -14.43
CA VAL A 65 18.03 1.58 -14.86
C VAL A 65 19.00 0.61 -15.53
N THR A 66 20.01 1.12 -16.23
CA THR A 66 21.07 0.29 -16.83
C THR A 66 21.90 -0.39 -15.75
N GLU A 67 22.34 0.36 -14.74
CA GLU A 67 23.04 -0.19 -13.57
C GLU A 67 22.17 -1.20 -12.82
N ALA A 68 20.91 -0.83 -12.57
CA ALA A 68 19.93 -1.70 -11.90
C ALA A 68 19.73 -3.01 -12.65
N SER A 69 19.71 -3.00 -13.99
CA SER A 69 19.53 -4.21 -14.80
C SER A 69 20.66 -5.23 -14.55
N PHE A 70 21.92 -4.78 -14.55
CA PHE A 70 23.06 -5.65 -14.26
C PHE A 70 23.08 -6.11 -12.81
N TYR A 71 22.76 -5.22 -11.87
CA TYR A 71 22.73 -5.53 -10.44
C TYR A 71 21.63 -6.56 -10.12
N LEU A 72 20.42 -6.36 -10.64
CA LEU A 72 19.28 -7.26 -10.52
C LEU A 72 19.59 -8.65 -11.09
N PHE A 73 20.24 -8.70 -12.25
CA PHE A 73 20.63 -9.96 -12.88
C PHE A 73 21.56 -10.77 -11.97
N ASN A 74 22.55 -10.11 -11.36
CA ASN A 74 23.44 -10.78 -10.43
C ASN A 74 22.71 -11.22 -9.14
N ALA A 75 21.95 -10.30 -8.53
CA ALA A 75 21.20 -10.54 -7.29
C ALA A 75 20.17 -11.67 -7.41
N THR A 76 19.66 -11.91 -8.62
CA THR A 76 18.69 -12.96 -8.91
C THR A 76 19.31 -14.25 -9.44
N LYS A 77 20.62 -14.45 -9.22
CA LYS A 77 21.36 -15.65 -9.65
C LYS A 77 21.30 -15.84 -11.17
N LYS A 78 21.47 -14.76 -11.92
CA LYS A 78 21.46 -14.69 -13.40
C LYS A 78 20.12 -15.00 -14.05
N ARG A 79 19.01 -14.59 -13.43
CA ARG A 79 17.66 -14.96 -13.90
C ARG A 79 16.89 -13.85 -14.57
N VAL A 80 16.89 -12.63 -14.05
CA VAL A 80 16.05 -11.56 -14.60
C VAL A 80 16.80 -10.24 -14.78
N PHE A 81 16.44 -9.50 -15.83
CA PHE A 81 17.03 -8.19 -16.14
C PHE A 81 16.01 -7.28 -16.83
N PHE A 82 16.27 -5.98 -16.92
CA PHE A 82 15.42 -5.03 -17.66
C PHE A 82 15.80 -5.00 -19.13
N ARG A 83 14.83 -5.23 -20.04
CA ARG A 83 15.04 -5.25 -21.49
C ARG A 83 14.46 -4.04 -22.20
N SER A 84 13.22 -3.66 -21.89
CA SER A 84 12.56 -2.53 -22.57
C SER A 84 11.89 -1.58 -21.57
N VAL A 85 12.27 -0.32 -21.67
CA VAL A 85 11.85 0.76 -20.77
C VAL A 85 11.28 1.91 -21.59
N LYS A 86 10.14 2.43 -21.15
CA LYS A 86 9.49 3.62 -21.71
C LYS A 86 9.58 4.75 -20.70
N ILE A 87 10.00 5.93 -21.14
CA ILE A 87 10.00 7.15 -20.32
C ILE A 87 8.95 8.10 -20.88
N LEU A 88 7.92 8.37 -20.08
CA LEU A 88 6.86 9.31 -20.36
C LEU A 88 7.29 10.72 -19.95
N ILE A 89 7.50 11.57 -20.95
CA ILE A 89 7.87 12.97 -20.84
C ILE A 89 6.58 13.82 -20.75
N PRO A 90 6.50 14.76 -19.80
CA PRO A 90 5.32 15.60 -19.65
C PRO A 90 5.16 16.57 -20.83
N ALA A 91 3.92 16.96 -21.09
CA ALA A 91 3.60 17.95 -22.12
C ALA A 91 4.11 19.38 -21.77
N THR A 92 4.48 19.63 -20.52
CA THR A 92 5.05 20.91 -20.05
C THR A 92 6.49 21.13 -20.51
N TRP A 93 7.20 20.07 -20.93
CA TRP A 93 8.55 20.16 -21.47
C TRP A 93 8.53 20.49 -22.97
N LYS A 94 9.62 21.05 -23.49
CA LYS A 94 9.71 21.38 -24.90
C LYS A 94 9.57 20.12 -25.77
N ALA A 95 8.73 20.22 -26.80
CA ALA A 95 8.58 19.15 -27.78
C ALA A 95 9.91 18.91 -28.52
N ASN A 96 10.38 17.67 -28.50
CA ASN A 96 11.52 17.19 -29.27
C ASN A 96 11.06 16.05 -30.21
N ASN A 97 12.00 15.39 -30.89
CA ASN A 97 11.72 14.18 -31.71
C ASN A 97 11.39 12.94 -30.84
N TYR A 98 10.45 13.08 -29.91
CA TYR A 98 9.91 11.97 -29.11
C TYR A 98 8.75 11.29 -29.83
N SER A 99 8.55 10.02 -29.53
CA SER A 99 7.40 9.28 -30.04
C SER A 99 6.12 9.70 -29.33
N LYS A 100 4.96 9.55 -29.98
CA LYS A 100 3.67 9.86 -29.38
C LYS A 100 3.24 8.74 -28.42
N VAL A 101 2.56 9.15 -27.36
CA VAL A 101 1.92 8.23 -26.40
C VAL A 101 0.89 7.35 -27.09
N LYS A 102 0.83 6.08 -26.72
CA LYS A 102 -0.20 5.12 -27.13
C LYS A 102 -1.16 4.83 -25.98
N GLN A 103 -0.68 4.15 -24.96
CA GLN A 103 -1.47 3.76 -23.79
C GLN A 103 -0.79 4.14 -22.48
N GLU A 104 0.42 4.69 -22.57
CA GLU A 104 1.21 5.18 -21.45
C GLU A 104 0.50 6.36 -20.76
N SER A 105 0.39 6.32 -19.44
CA SER A 105 -0.23 7.37 -18.63
C SER A 105 0.43 7.40 -17.27
N TYR A 106 0.25 8.50 -16.54
CA TYR A 106 0.84 8.68 -15.22
C TYR A 106 0.32 7.62 -14.22
N GLU A 107 -0.96 7.30 -14.26
CA GLU A 107 -1.63 6.35 -13.36
C GLU A 107 -1.21 4.89 -13.62
N LYS A 108 -0.68 4.59 -14.82
CA LYS A 108 -0.18 3.25 -15.19
C LYS A 108 1.33 3.10 -14.99
N ALA A 109 2.03 4.16 -14.63
CA ALA A 109 3.48 4.13 -14.51
C ALA A 109 3.92 3.23 -13.35
N ASN A 110 4.98 2.45 -13.54
CA ASN A 110 5.58 1.66 -12.45
C ASN A 110 6.43 2.56 -11.55
N VAL A 111 7.05 3.58 -12.17
CA VAL A 111 7.94 4.53 -11.51
C VAL A 111 7.48 5.94 -11.82
N ILE A 112 7.41 6.78 -10.81
CA ILE A 112 6.98 8.16 -10.89
C ILE A 112 8.10 9.07 -10.39
N VAL A 113 8.56 9.98 -11.25
CA VAL A 113 9.49 11.06 -10.88
C VAL A 113 8.70 12.33 -10.60
N THR A 114 8.83 12.90 -9.41
CA THR A 114 7.98 14.00 -8.96
C THR A 114 8.73 15.01 -8.08
N ALA A 115 8.32 16.27 -8.15
CA ALA A 115 8.91 17.35 -7.36
C ALA A 115 8.36 17.42 -5.92
N TRP A 116 7.33 16.63 -5.58
CA TRP A 116 6.80 16.61 -4.22
C TRP A 116 7.70 15.84 -3.28
N SER A 117 7.99 16.41 -2.11
CA SER A 117 8.69 15.75 -1.02
C SER A 117 7.71 15.47 0.13
N GLY A 118 7.79 14.26 0.67
CA GLY A 118 7.02 13.84 1.86
C GLY A 118 7.70 14.27 3.16
N ALA A 119 7.19 13.75 4.27
CA ALA A 119 7.70 13.96 5.63
C ALA A 119 9.22 13.79 5.79
N HIS A 120 9.81 12.87 5.02
CA HIS A 120 11.21 12.49 5.13
C HIS A 120 12.11 13.12 4.05
N GLY A 121 11.56 14.06 3.26
CA GLY A 121 12.29 14.74 2.20
C GLY A 121 12.19 14.03 0.84
N GLY A 122 13.30 13.94 0.13
CA GLY A 122 13.40 13.44 -1.24
C GLY A 122 13.55 11.92 -1.41
N ASP A 123 13.13 11.14 -0.40
CA ASP A 123 13.40 9.70 -0.31
C ASP A 123 12.81 8.90 -1.46
N PRO A 124 13.59 7.99 -2.02
CA PRO A 124 13.06 6.88 -2.79
C PRO A 124 12.19 5.99 -1.91
N PHE A 125 10.96 5.70 -2.37
CA PHE A 125 10.06 4.79 -1.67
C PHE A 125 9.10 4.09 -2.63
N THR A 126 8.53 2.99 -2.16
CA THR A 126 7.54 2.21 -2.89
C THR A 126 6.22 2.19 -2.13
N LEU A 127 5.15 2.57 -2.82
CA LEU A 127 3.79 2.46 -2.28
C LEU A 127 3.33 1.00 -2.30
N GLN A 128 3.62 0.30 -1.20
CA GLN A 128 3.29 -1.10 -0.97
C GLN A 128 2.22 -1.20 0.12
N TYR A 129 0.99 -1.51 -0.27
CA TYR A 129 -0.18 -1.55 0.64
C TYR A 129 -0.77 -2.96 0.77
N ARG A 130 -0.19 -3.94 0.07
CA ARG A 130 -0.63 -5.34 0.06
C ARG A 130 0.28 -6.19 0.93
N GLY A 131 -0.20 -7.38 1.29
CA GLY A 131 0.54 -8.34 2.10
C GLY A 131 1.75 -8.95 1.38
N CYS A 132 2.43 -9.86 2.08
CA CYS A 132 3.63 -10.53 1.57
C CYS A 132 3.41 -11.20 0.21
N GLY A 133 4.36 -11.03 -0.71
CA GLY A 133 4.32 -11.69 -2.03
C GLY A 133 3.38 -11.02 -3.04
N LYS A 134 2.83 -9.85 -2.73
CA LYS A 134 1.88 -9.12 -3.58
C LYS A 134 2.52 -7.85 -4.15
N GLU A 135 2.31 -7.61 -5.44
CA GLU A 135 2.85 -6.43 -6.15
C GLU A 135 2.35 -5.12 -5.51
N GLY A 136 3.27 -4.17 -5.33
CA GLY A 136 2.99 -2.78 -4.92
C GLY A 136 2.41 -1.94 -6.06
N LYS A 137 2.21 -0.64 -5.82
CA LYS A 137 1.59 0.26 -6.80
C LYS A 137 2.59 1.03 -7.67
N HIS A 138 3.44 1.83 -7.02
CA HIS A 138 4.36 2.75 -7.69
C HIS A 138 5.65 2.90 -6.87
N ILE A 139 6.77 3.04 -7.56
CA ILE A 139 8.02 3.57 -7.00
C ILE A 139 8.03 5.08 -7.23
N TYR A 140 8.40 5.85 -6.21
CA TYR A 140 8.55 7.29 -6.29
C TYR A 140 10.01 7.69 -6.17
N PHE A 141 10.46 8.55 -7.09
CA PHE A 141 11.76 9.22 -7.03
C PHE A 141 11.59 10.72 -7.11
N THR A 142 12.54 11.46 -6.53
CA THR A 142 12.61 12.91 -6.65
C THR A 142 13.73 13.34 -7.60
N PRO A 143 13.59 14.50 -8.27
CA PRO A 143 14.68 15.10 -9.04
C PRO A 143 15.94 15.32 -8.20
N ASP A 144 15.81 15.64 -6.91
CA ASP A 144 16.95 15.80 -6.00
C ASP A 144 17.76 14.50 -5.89
N PHE A 145 17.10 13.36 -5.62
CA PHE A 145 17.75 12.04 -5.63
C PHE A 145 18.43 11.71 -6.96
N LEU A 146 17.78 12.03 -8.09
CA LEU A 146 18.27 11.69 -9.42
C LEU A 146 19.39 12.62 -9.92
N LEU A 147 19.49 13.85 -9.41
CA LEU A 147 20.43 14.87 -9.91
C LEU A 147 21.56 15.20 -8.92
N ASN A 148 21.38 14.95 -7.62
CA ASN A 148 22.38 15.24 -6.59
C ASN A 148 23.25 14.01 -6.30
N ASP A 149 24.52 14.06 -6.71
CA ASP A 149 25.45 12.95 -6.53
C ASP A 149 25.91 12.78 -5.07
N ASP A 150 25.80 13.82 -4.23
CA ASP A 150 26.18 13.75 -2.81
C ASP A 150 25.28 12.76 -2.04
N LEU A 151 24.04 12.55 -2.49
CA LEU A 151 23.11 11.60 -1.91
C LEU A 151 23.53 10.13 -2.14
N THR A 152 24.39 9.87 -3.12
CA THR A 152 24.92 8.54 -3.42
C THR A 152 25.75 7.99 -2.25
N ALA A 153 26.41 8.87 -1.47
CA ALA A 153 27.15 8.45 -0.28
C ALA A 153 26.22 7.92 0.83
N GLY A 154 24.99 8.45 0.90
CA GLY A 154 23.98 8.10 1.90
C GLY A 154 23.12 6.89 1.54
N TYR A 155 22.61 6.82 0.30
CA TYR A 155 21.75 5.71 -0.15
C TYR A 155 22.50 4.61 -0.91
N GLY A 156 23.71 4.91 -1.39
CA GLY A 156 24.42 4.09 -2.37
C GLY A 156 24.11 4.46 -3.82
N PRO A 157 24.73 3.72 -4.77
CA PRO A 157 24.46 3.86 -6.19
C PRO A 157 22.97 3.75 -6.53
N ARG A 158 22.51 4.62 -7.44
CA ARG A 158 21.08 4.75 -7.79
C ARG A 158 20.50 3.44 -8.34
N GLY A 159 21.27 2.67 -9.11
CA GLY A 159 20.81 1.37 -9.62
C GLY A 159 20.52 0.35 -8.52
N ARG A 160 21.27 0.39 -7.40
CA ARG A 160 21.02 -0.50 -6.25
C ARG A 160 19.78 -0.11 -5.48
N VAL A 161 19.58 1.19 -5.28
CA VAL A 161 18.35 1.73 -4.70
C VAL A 161 17.15 1.34 -5.56
N PHE A 162 17.26 1.44 -6.87
CA PHE A 162 16.20 1.00 -7.78
C PHE A 162 15.87 -0.48 -7.62
N VAL A 163 16.86 -1.36 -7.44
CA VAL A 163 16.61 -2.81 -7.22
C VAL A 163 15.96 -3.09 -5.87
N HIS A 164 16.32 -2.34 -4.82
CA HIS A 164 15.67 -2.41 -3.51
C HIS A 164 14.18 -2.04 -3.62
N GLU A 165 13.87 -0.89 -4.23
CA GLU A 165 12.47 -0.46 -4.47
C GLU A 165 11.73 -1.38 -5.46
N TRP A 166 12.42 -1.90 -6.47
CA TRP A 166 11.86 -2.88 -7.39
C TRP A 166 11.44 -4.16 -6.68
N ALA A 167 12.17 -4.60 -5.65
CA ALA A 167 11.80 -5.78 -4.89
C ALA A 167 10.49 -5.57 -4.10
N HIS A 168 10.31 -4.39 -3.48
CA HIS A 168 9.04 -3.99 -2.87
C HIS A 168 7.91 -3.96 -3.91
N LEU A 169 8.16 -3.32 -5.05
CA LEU A 169 7.16 -3.17 -6.10
C LEU A 169 6.76 -4.52 -6.67
N ARG A 170 7.70 -5.30 -7.21
CA ARG A 170 7.40 -6.46 -8.04
C ARG A 170 7.02 -7.70 -7.23
N TRP A 171 7.70 -7.92 -6.11
CA TRP A 171 7.58 -9.16 -5.33
C TRP A 171 6.92 -8.99 -3.98
N GLY A 172 6.63 -7.76 -3.54
CA GLY A 172 5.94 -7.52 -2.27
C GLY A 172 6.72 -8.02 -1.06
N VAL A 173 8.05 -7.92 -1.10
CA VAL A 173 8.90 -8.14 0.08
C VAL A 173 8.96 -6.87 0.93
N PHE A 174 9.40 -6.99 2.18
CA PHE A 174 9.51 -5.87 3.11
C PHE A 174 10.95 -5.65 3.58
N ASP A 175 11.17 -4.52 4.24
CA ASP A 175 12.46 -4.15 4.80
C ASP A 175 12.92 -5.14 5.87
N GLU A 176 14.22 -5.43 5.85
CA GLU A 176 14.89 -6.29 6.83
C GLU A 176 15.58 -5.48 7.94
N TYR A 177 15.35 -4.16 7.98
CA TYR A 177 15.66 -3.25 9.09
C TYR A 177 14.37 -2.76 9.76
N ASN A 178 14.49 -2.07 10.89
CA ASN A 178 13.36 -1.45 11.59
C ASN A 178 13.81 -0.14 12.25
N ASN A 179 13.13 0.96 11.96
CA ASN A 179 13.49 2.28 12.50
C ASN A 179 12.99 2.48 13.95
N GLU A 180 11.90 1.83 14.34
CA GLU A 180 11.35 1.88 15.71
C GLU A 180 12.06 0.92 16.66
N LYS A 181 12.46 -0.26 16.14
CA LYS A 181 13.22 -1.29 16.86
C LYS A 181 14.53 -1.60 16.12
N PRO A 182 15.48 -0.65 16.03
CA PRO A 182 16.74 -0.82 15.29
C PRO A 182 17.68 -1.86 15.92
N PHE A 183 17.47 -2.17 17.19
CA PHE A 183 18.22 -3.17 17.94
C PHE A 183 17.25 -4.09 18.68
N TYR A 184 17.71 -5.28 19.05
CA TYR A 184 16.97 -6.24 19.85
C TYR A 184 17.94 -7.14 20.63
N ILE A 185 17.42 -7.94 21.56
CA ILE A 185 18.23 -8.89 22.33
C ILE A 185 18.07 -10.30 21.71
N ASN A 186 19.17 -10.91 21.25
CA ASN A 186 19.20 -12.23 20.60
C ASN A 186 19.22 -13.42 21.57
N GLY A 187 19.08 -14.65 21.05
CA GLY A 187 19.09 -15.94 21.77
C GLY A 187 20.02 -16.03 22.96
N GLN A 188 21.20 -15.46 22.81
CA GLN A 188 22.34 -15.52 23.71
C GLN A 188 22.39 -14.34 24.68
N ASN A 189 21.30 -13.56 24.77
CA ASN A 189 21.19 -12.36 25.60
C ASN A 189 22.19 -11.26 25.21
N GLN A 190 22.53 -11.18 23.92
CA GLN A 190 23.40 -10.16 23.34
C GLN A 190 22.57 -9.14 22.56
N ILE A 191 23.06 -7.91 22.49
CA ILE A 191 22.42 -6.83 21.75
C ILE A 191 22.80 -6.99 20.28
N GLU A 192 21.80 -7.16 19.42
CA GLU A 192 21.98 -7.29 17.98
C GLU A 192 21.25 -6.17 17.25
N VAL A 193 21.76 -5.84 16.06
CA VAL A 193 21.09 -4.93 15.13
C VAL A 193 19.98 -5.70 14.43
N THR A 194 18.83 -5.07 14.25
CA THR A 194 17.72 -5.64 13.47
C THR A 194 18.12 -5.70 12.00
N ARG A 195 18.48 -6.90 11.54
CA ARG A 195 18.99 -7.19 10.19
C ARG A 195 18.80 -8.66 9.84
N CYS A 196 18.75 -8.98 8.55
CA CYS A 196 18.83 -10.37 8.08
C CYS A 196 20.20 -10.98 8.39
N SER A 197 21.28 -10.50 7.77
CA SER A 197 22.60 -11.11 7.94
C SER A 197 23.32 -10.55 9.16
N SER A 198 23.62 -11.41 10.13
CA SER A 198 24.47 -11.10 11.29
C SER A 198 25.93 -10.83 10.90
N ASP A 199 26.34 -11.24 9.71
CA ASP A 199 27.74 -11.16 9.25
C ASP A 199 28.14 -9.73 8.85
N ILE A 200 27.20 -8.80 8.72
CA ILE A 200 27.54 -7.40 8.45
C ILE A 200 28.28 -6.84 9.67
N THR A 201 29.46 -6.27 9.49
CA THR A 201 30.23 -5.73 10.64
C THR A 201 30.06 -4.22 10.75
N GLY A 202 30.18 -3.68 11.96
CA GLY A 202 30.04 -2.26 12.26
C GLY A 202 30.30 -1.92 13.72
N VAL A 203 30.12 -0.65 14.08
CA VAL A 203 30.33 -0.12 15.44
C VAL A 203 29.11 0.69 15.88
N PHE A 204 28.80 0.62 17.17
CA PHE A 204 27.78 1.44 17.82
C PHE A 204 28.33 2.82 18.17
N VAL A 205 27.58 3.85 17.83
CA VAL A 205 27.91 5.26 18.09
C VAL A 205 26.81 5.85 18.97
N CYS A 206 27.22 6.42 20.11
CA CYS A 206 26.38 7.14 21.06
C CYS A 206 26.64 8.66 20.93
N GLU A 207 25.92 9.50 21.70
CA GLU A 207 26.12 10.97 21.72
C GLU A 207 27.58 11.43 21.91
N LYS A 208 28.40 10.65 22.64
CA LYS A 208 29.81 10.97 22.94
C LYS A 208 30.82 10.31 21.98
N GLY A 209 30.35 9.72 20.87
CA GLY A 209 31.17 8.97 19.91
C GLY A 209 31.01 7.45 20.02
N PRO A 210 31.99 6.67 19.51
CA PRO A 210 31.95 5.20 19.59
C PRO A 210 31.76 4.73 21.03
N CYS A 211 30.84 3.80 21.24
CA CYS A 211 30.53 3.27 22.56
C CYS A 211 30.37 1.75 22.53
N PRO A 212 30.59 1.05 23.66
CA PRO A 212 30.18 -0.34 23.81
C PRO A 212 28.67 -0.49 23.58
N GLN A 213 28.26 -1.63 23.02
CA GLN A 213 26.85 -1.97 22.77
C GLN A 213 25.94 -1.77 23.99
N GLU A 214 26.46 -2.02 25.19
CA GLU A 214 25.76 -1.95 26.47
C GLU A 214 25.29 -0.55 26.82
N ASN A 215 25.96 0.49 26.28
CA ASN A 215 25.60 1.88 26.52
C ASN A 215 24.40 2.34 25.68
N CYS A 216 23.97 1.57 24.69
CA CYS A 216 22.80 1.90 23.87
C CYS A 216 21.47 1.46 24.47
N ILE A 217 21.48 0.75 25.61
CA ILE A 217 20.29 0.31 26.33
C ILE A 217 20.44 0.65 27.81
N THR A 218 19.61 1.56 28.32
CA THR A 218 19.52 1.81 29.76
C THR A 218 18.19 1.25 30.27
N SER A 219 18.22 0.33 31.24
CA SER A 219 17.00 -0.21 31.86
C SER A 219 15.96 -0.79 30.89
N LYS A 220 16.40 -1.48 29.82
CA LYS A 220 15.56 -2.06 28.75
C LYS A 220 14.82 -1.05 27.85
N LEU A 221 15.17 0.23 27.93
CA LEU A 221 14.75 1.27 26.99
C LEU A 221 15.95 1.68 26.13
N PHE A 222 15.72 1.83 24.82
CA PHE A 222 16.74 2.30 23.90
C PHE A 222 17.09 3.75 24.21
N GLN A 223 18.39 4.04 24.29
CA GLN A 223 18.83 5.42 24.46
C GLN A 223 18.72 6.15 23.12
N GLU A 224 17.96 7.23 23.12
CA GLU A 224 17.82 8.12 21.97
C GLU A 224 19.21 8.63 21.54
N GLY A 225 19.50 8.60 20.23
CA GLY A 225 20.81 8.99 19.68
C GLY A 225 21.82 7.87 19.47
N CYS A 226 21.48 6.60 19.73
CA CYS A 226 22.33 5.46 19.37
C CYS A 226 22.17 5.02 17.92
N LEU A 227 23.29 4.84 17.22
CA LEU A 227 23.35 4.47 15.80
C LEU A 227 24.32 3.31 15.56
N PHE A 228 24.01 2.44 14.60
CA PHE A 228 24.96 1.45 14.09
C PHE A 228 25.53 1.90 12.75
N LEU A 229 26.86 2.04 12.69
CA LEU A 229 27.60 2.36 11.48
C LEU A 229 28.33 1.12 10.96
N TYR A 230 28.06 0.72 9.73
CA TYR A 230 28.72 -0.43 9.12
C TYR A 230 30.17 -0.11 8.71
N ASN A 231 30.99 -1.16 8.61
CA ASN A 231 32.32 -1.07 7.99
C ASN A 231 32.19 -1.11 6.46
N SER A 232 32.67 -0.09 5.75
CA SER A 232 32.57 -0.04 4.29
C SER A 232 33.39 -1.12 3.59
N MET A 233 34.45 -1.62 4.23
CA MET A 233 35.36 -2.64 3.72
C MET A 233 35.05 -3.99 4.37
N GLN A 234 34.13 -4.75 3.77
CA GLN A 234 33.75 -6.10 4.23
C GLN A 234 33.28 -6.99 3.07
N ASN A 235 33.27 -8.31 3.29
CA ASN A 235 32.95 -9.30 2.25
C ASN A 235 31.52 -9.85 2.32
N THR A 236 30.69 -9.33 3.23
CA THR A 236 29.33 -9.82 3.43
C THR A 236 28.43 -9.43 2.25
N THR A 237 27.80 -10.41 1.61
CA THR A 237 27.06 -10.23 0.35
C THR A 237 25.56 -10.00 0.53
N SER A 238 25.01 -10.25 1.72
CA SER A 238 23.58 -10.17 2.02
C SER A 238 23.33 -9.21 3.19
N SER A 239 22.30 -8.37 3.19
CA SER A 239 21.11 -8.38 2.32
C SER A 239 20.77 -7.01 1.72
N ILE A 240 20.34 -7.00 0.46
CA ILE A 240 19.84 -5.83 -0.28
C ILE A 240 18.70 -5.11 0.46
N MET A 241 17.83 -5.86 1.15
CA MET A 241 16.68 -5.29 1.89
C MET A 241 17.06 -4.74 3.27
N PHE A 242 18.35 -4.79 3.64
CA PHE A 242 18.87 -4.21 4.88
C PHE A 242 19.85 -3.05 4.65
N MET A 243 20.79 -3.21 3.70
CA MET A 243 21.88 -2.25 3.47
C MET A 243 22.28 -2.17 2.00
N GLN A 244 21.41 -1.59 1.17
CA GLN A 244 21.63 -1.42 -0.26
C GLN A 244 22.83 -0.52 -0.62
N SER A 245 23.26 0.35 0.31
CA SER A 245 24.39 1.26 0.13
C SER A 245 25.77 0.58 0.20
N LEU A 246 25.86 -0.60 0.82
CA LEU A 246 27.12 -1.30 1.05
C LEU A 246 27.58 -2.00 -0.23
N SER A 247 28.80 -1.67 -0.71
CA SER A 247 29.31 -2.12 -2.01
C SER A 247 29.41 -3.65 -2.15
N SER A 248 29.71 -4.37 -1.08
CA SER A 248 29.79 -5.83 -1.06
C SER A 248 28.43 -6.54 -1.07
N VAL A 249 27.34 -5.86 -0.71
CA VAL A 249 26.00 -6.43 -0.75
C VAL A 249 25.53 -6.56 -2.20
N VAL A 250 25.32 -7.79 -2.63
CA VAL A 250 24.92 -8.16 -4.00
C VAL A 250 23.83 -9.24 -4.04
N GLU A 251 23.36 -9.71 -2.89
CA GLU A 251 22.38 -10.79 -2.77
C GLU A 251 21.20 -10.42 -1.85
N PHE A 252 20.02 -10.95 -2.16
CA PHE A 252 18.90 -10.97 -1.23
C PHE A 252 19.17 -11.94 -0.08
N CYS A 253 18.52 -11.72 1.07
CA CYS A 253 18.55 -12.63 2.20
C CYS A 253 18.00 -14.01 1.80
N ASN A 254 18.73 -15.06 2.09
CA ASN A 254 18.34 -16.43 1.80
C ASN A 254 18.32 -17.26 3.07
N ALA A 255 17.83 -18.51 3.00
CA ALA A 255 17.72 -19.38 4.17
C ALA A 255 19.01 -19.56 4.99
N SER A 256 20.21 -19.41 4.40
CA SER A 256 21.49 -19.52 5.12
C SER A 256 21.93 -18.24 5.82
N THR A 257 21.53 -17.07 5.32
CA THR A 257 21.84 -15.76 5.90
C THR A 257 20.70 -15.19 6.73
N HIS A 258 19.53 -15.82 6.71
CA HIS A 258 18.31 -15.29 7.29
C HIS A 258 18.28 -15.42 8.82
N ASN A 259 18.10 -14.29 9.46
CA ASN A 259 17.85 -14.20 10.89
C ASN A 259 16.35 -14.04 11.18
N GLN A 260 15.73 -15.13 11.63
CA GLN A 260 14.31 -15.18 11.98
C GLN A 260 14.00 -14.47 13.33
N GLU A 261 15.01 -14.21 14.18
CA GLU A 261 14.80 -13.50 15.45
C GLU A 261 14.70 -11.98 15.28
N ALA A 262 15.17 -11.44 14.16
CA ALA A 262 15.18 -9.99 13.95
C ALA A 262 13.73 -9.45 13.86
N PRO A 263 13.35 -8.43 14.66
CA PRO A 263 12.02 -7.83 14.64
C PRO A 263 11.85 -6.84 13.46
N ASN A 264 12.14 -7.31 12.25
CA ASN A 264 11.91 -6.58 11.01
C ASN A 264 10.54 -6.90 10.41
N ARG A 265 10.10 -6.07 9.46
CA ARG A 265 8.77 -6.19 8.87
C ARG A 265 8.64 -7.40 7.96
N GLN A 266 9.72 -7.77 7.26
CA GLN A 266 9.76 -9.02 6.48
C GLN A 266 9.39 -10.23 7.35
N ASN A 267 10.00 -10.39 8.52
CA ASN A 267 9.71 -11.48 9.44
C ASN A 267 8.26 -11.45 9.94
N GLN A 268 7.77 -10.26 10.30
CA GLN A 268 6.41 -10.06 10.84
C GLN A 268 5.32 -10.40 9.81
N VAL A 269 5.45 -9.91 8.57
CA VAL A 269 4.39 -9.99 7.55
C VAL A 269 4.54 -11.23 6.65
N CYS A 270 5.77 -11.71 6.42
CA CYS A 270 6.04 -12.86 5.56
C CYS A 270 6.23 -14.18 6.31
N SER A 271 5.69 -14.32 7.53
CA SER A 271 5.74 -15.57 8.29
C SER A 271 7.18 -16.10 8.51
N LEU A 272 8.12 -15.21 8.85
CA LEU A 272 9.54 -15.51 9.09
C LEU A 272 10.27 -16.13 7.88
N ARG A 273 9.80 -15.83 6.66
CA ARG A 273 10.45 -16.22 5.41
C ARG A 273 11.48 -15.18 4.98
N SER A 274 12.61 -15.66 4.45
CA SER A 274 13.61 -14.78 3.86
C SER A 274 13.08 -14.08 2.61
N THR A 275 13.66 -12.93 2.27
CA THR A 275 13.29 -12.18 1.06
C THR A 275 13.47 -13.02 -0.20
N TRP A 276 14.55 -13.81 -0.29
CA TRP A 276 14.79 -14.70 -1.43
C TRP A 276 13.73 -15.78 -1.55
N ASP A 277 13.24 -16.36 -0.45
CA ASP A 277 12.21 -17.41 -0.50
C ASP A 277 10.92 -16.86 -1.11
N VAL A 278 10.52 -15.64 -0.72
CA VAL A 278 9.33 -14.97 -1.28
C VAL A 278 9.53 -14.65 -2.76
N ILE A 279 10.72 -14.15 -3.14
CA ILE A 279 11.05 -13.82 -4.53
C ILE A 279 11.06 -15.08 -5.40
N SER A 280 11.67 -16.17 -4.95
CA SER A 280 11.79 -17.41 -5.73
C SER A 280 10.47 -18.15 -5.92
N ASP A 281 9.50 -17.93 -5.02
CA ASP A 281 8.15 -18.47 -5.13
C ASP A 281 7.22 -17.62 -6.00
N SER A 282 7.68 -16.45 -6.46
CA SER A 282 6.88 -15.58 -7.32
C SER A 282 6.71 -16.18 -8.72
N THR A 283 5.65 -15.75 -9.43
CA THR A 283 5.34 -16.20 -10.79
C THR A 283 6.46 -15.96 -11.79
N ASP A 284 7.31 -14.95 -11.52
CA ASP A 284 8.46 -14.61 -12.35
C ASP A 284 9.51 -15.75 -12.36
N PHE A 285 9.65 -16.51 -11.28
CA PHE A 285 10.72 -17.51 -11.15
C PHE A 285 10.28 -18.94 -11.49
N HIS A 286 8.97 -19.21 -11.59
CA HIS A 286 8.46 -20.51 -12.04
C HIS A 286 8.88 -20.85 -13.48
N HIS A 287 9.07 -19.84 -14.34
CA HIS A 287 9.39 -20.04 -15.77
C HIS A 287 10.68 -19.33 -16.23
N SER A 288 11.51 -18.84 -15.32
CA SER A 288 12.78 -18.14 -15.64
C SER A 288 13.99 -18.88 -15.07
N PRO A 289 14.53 -19.88 -15.81
CA PRO A 289 15.75 -20.56 -15.39
C PRO A 289 16.96 -19.62 -15.45
N PRO A 290 18.03 -19.88 -14.68
CA PRO A 290 19.27 -19.11 -14.79
C PRO A 290 19.80 -19.13 -16.22
N MET A 291 20.28 -18.00 -16.70
CA MET A 291 20.87 -17.90 -18.03
C MET A 291 22.18 -18.68 -18.09
N ASN A 292 22.32 -19.52 -19.12
CA ASN A 292 23.52 -20.34 -19.32
C ASN A 292 24.69 -19.51 -19.84
N GLY A 293 25.91 -19.76 -19.33
CA GLY A 293 27.14 -19.12 -19.77
C GLY A 293 27.65 -17.99 -18.87
N THR A 294 28.67 -17.29 -19.36
CA THR A 294 29.32 -16.15 -18.69
C THR A 294 28.95 -14.80 -19.31
N GLU A 295 28.05 -14.80 -20.29
CA GLU A 295 27.61 -13.59 -20.99
C GLU A 295 26.74 -12.73 -20.07
N LEU A 296 26.96 -11.41 -20.12
CA LEU A 296 26.13 -10.43 -19.42
C LEU A 296 24.86 -10.16 -20.22
N PRO A 297 23.74 -9.81 -19.56
CA PRO A 297 22.53 -9.42 -20.26
C PRO A 297 22.78 -8.17 -21.10
N PRO A 298 22.08 -8.00 -22.24
CA PRO A 298 22.16 -6.77 -23.01
C PRO A 298 21.65 -5.58 -22.18
N PRO A 299 22.20 -4.36 -22.38
CA PRO A 299 21.67 -3.18 -21.71
C PRO A 299 20.22 -2.90 -22.13
N PRO A 300 19.40 -2.31 -21.25
CA PRO A 300 18.01 -2.00 -21.55
C PRO A 300 17.88 -1.03 -22.73
N THR A 301 16.84 -1.25 -23.54
CA THR A 301 16.43 -0.33 -24.60
C THR A 301 15.48 0.71 -24.03
N PHE A 302 15.65 1.96 -24.45
CA PHE A 302 14.83 3.08 -23.98
C PHE A 302 14.05 3.70 -25.12
N SER A 303 12.75 3.89 -24.90
CA SER A 303 11.89 4.71 -25.76
C SER A 303 11.40 5.93 -24.99
N LEU A 304 11.49 7.10 -25.62
CA LEU A 304 10.99 8.35 -25.06
C LEU A 304 9.66 8.68 -25.73
N VAL A 305 8.60 8.74 -24.92
CA VAL A 305 7.25 9.09 -25.37
C VAL A 305 6.83 10.40 -24.73
N GLN A 306 6.19 11.30 -25.48
CA GLN A 306 5.67 12.55 -24.94
C GLN A 306 4.16 12.62 -25.18
N ALA A 307 3.44 13.09 -24.16
CA ALA A 307 2.02 13.35 -24.28
C ALA A 307 1.78 14.46 -25.32
N GLY A 308 0.97 14.16 -26.34
CA GLY A 308 0.55 15.12 -27.36
C GLY A 308 -0.84 15.68 -27.07
N ASP A 309 -1.48 16.24 -28.11
CA ASP A 309 -2.87 16.70 -28.03
C ASP A 309 -3.81 15.58 -27.59
N LYS A 310 -4.67 15.89 -26.61
CA LYS A 310 -5.59 14.92 -26.02
C LYS A 310 -6.79 14.73 -26.93
N VAL A 311 -7.10 13.48 -27.24
CA VAL A 311 -8.26 13.10 -28.03
C VAL A 311 -9.16 12.20 -27.19
N VAL A 312 -10.38 12.68 -26.93
CA VAL A 312 -11.43 11.94 -26.24
C VAL A 312 -12.59 11.70 -27.19
N CYS A 313 -13.14 10.50 -27.25
CA CYS A 313 -14.35 10.21 -27.98
C CYS A 313 -15.41 9.56 -27.07
N LEU A 314 -16.56 10.21 -26.95
CA LEU A 314 -17.73 9.64 -26.29
C LEU A 314 -18.42 8.66 -27.25
N VAL A 315 -18.59 7.41 -26.82
CA VAL A 315 -19.27 6.36 -27.59
C VAL A 315 -20.51 5.95 -26.80
N LEU A 316 -21.67 6.48 -27.22
CA LEU A 316 -22.90 6.49 -26.44
C LEU A 316 -23.95 5.54 -27.02
N ASP A 317 -24.37 4.57 -26.23
CA ASP A 317 -25.47 3.65 -26.57
C ASP A 317 -26.81 4.40 -26.59
N VAL A 318 -27.54 4.27 -27.70
CA VAL A 318 -28.89 4.81 -27.89
C VAL A 318 -29.90 3.71 -28.26
N SER A 319 -29.57 2.45 -27.98
CA SER A 319 -30.45 1.30 -28.20
C SER A 319 -31.72 1.35 -27.36
N SER A 320 -32.75 0.60 -27.76
CA SER A 320 -34.03 0.53 -27.05
C SER A 320 -33.90 0.19 -25.55
N LYS A 321 -32.85 -0.53 -25.13
CA LYS A 321 -32.55 -0.83 -23.72
C LYS A 321 -32.18 0.37 -22.88
N MET A 322 -31.81 1.49 -23.49
CA MET A 322 -31.54 2.74 -22.80
C MET A 322 -32.82 3.45 -22.33
N ALA A 323 -34.00 3.05 -22.83
CA ALA A 323 -35.28 3.56 -22.35
C ALA A 323 -35.70 2.99 -20.98
N GLU A 324 -35.08 1.88 -20.54
CA GLU A 324 -35.35 1.27 -19.24
C GLU A 324 -34.72 2.08 -18.10
N ALA A 325 -35.38 2.13 -16.94
CA ALA A 325 -34.86 2.68 -15.68
C ALA A 325 -34.15 4.05 -15.80
N ASP A 326 -34.68 4.95 -16.64
CA ASP A 326 -34.10 6.28 -16.94
C ASP A 326 -32.61 6.24 -17.35
N ARG A 327 -32.11 5.11 -17.90
CA ARG A 327 -30.68 4.96 -18.27
C ARG A 327 -30.23 6.04 -19.24
N PHE A 328 -31.03 6.33 -20.27
CA PHE A 328 -30.72 7.35 -21.26
C PHE A 328 -30.67 8.75 -20.66
N LEU A 329 -31.62 9.12 -19.81
CA LEU A 329 -31.62 10.42 -19.13
C LEU A 329 -30.37 10.58 -18.24
N ARG A 330 -30.02 9.53 -17.47
CA ARG A 330 -28.80 9.52 -16.65
C ARG A 330 -27.55 9.67 -17.51
N LEU A 331 -27.50 9.03 -18.68
CA LEU A 331 -26.41 9.18 -19.66
C LEU A 331 -26.31 10.62 -20.15
N GLN A 332 -27.42 11.24 -20.54
CA GLN A 332 -27.40 12.62 -21.01
C GLN A 332 -26.94 13.59 -19.91
N GLN A 333 -27.43 13.42 -18.67
CA GLN A 333 -27.01 14.22 -17.51
C GLN A 333 -25.51 14.08 -17.23
N ALA A 334 -25.00 12.85 -17.22
CA ALA A 334 -23.58 12.61 -16.94
C ALA A 334 -22.67 13.05 -18.09
N ALA A 335 -23.10 12.90 -19.35
CA ALA A 335 -22.36 13.37 -20.52
C ALA A 335 -22.33 14.90 -20.60
N GLU A 336 -23.44 15.59 -20.32
CA GLU A 336 -23.47 17.05 -20.18
C GLU A 336 -22.50 17.51 -19.09
N PHE A 337 -22.54 16.86 -17.92
CA PHE A 337 -21.64 17.18 -16.83
C PHE A 337 -20.17 16.97 -17.20
N TYR A 338 -19.85 15.86 -17.87
CA TYR A 338 -18.49 15.58 -18.34
C TYR A 338 -17.99 16.68 -19.29
N LEU A 339 -18.78 17.05 -20.30
CA LEU A 339 -18.43 18.06 -21.29
C LEU A 339 -18.33 19.47 -20.69
N MET A 340 -19.22 19.82 -19.76
CA MET A 340 -19.26 21.15 -19.17
C MET A 340 -18.21 21.34 -18.07
N GLN A 341 -17.88 20.28 -17.30
CA GLN A 341 -17.12 20.41 -16.06
C GLN A 341 -15.84 19.55 -16.02
N ILE A 342 -15.87 18.30 -16.48
CA ILE A 342 -14.76 17.37 -16.28
C ILE A 342 -13.67 17.54 -17.34
N VAL A 343 -14.06 17.60 -18.62
CA VAL A 343 -13.12 17.70 -19.75
C VAL A 343 -12.21 18.91 -19.57
N GLU A 344 -10.91 18.66 -19.63
CA GLU A 344 -9.88 19.70 -19.53
C GLU A 344 -9.81 20.54 -20.81
N SER A 345 -9.47 21.82 -20.66
CA SER A 345 -9.23 22.72 -21.80
C SER A 345 -8.13 22.17 -22.71
N HIS A 346 -8.19 22.55 -24.00
CA HIS A 346 -7.34 22.07 -25.10
C HIS A 346 -7.53 20.60 -25.50
N THR A 347 -8.46 19.88 -24.88
CA THR A 347 -8.83 18.52 -25.31
C THR A 347 -9.71 18.56 -26.55
N PHE A 348 -9.41 17.71 -27.54
CA PHE A 348 -10.27 17.45 -28.69
C PHE A 348 -11.30 16.40 -28.34
N VAL A 349 -12.58 16.73 -28.49
CA VAL A 349 -13.69 15.84 -28.15
C VAL A 349 -14.48 15.47 -29.41
N GLY A 350 -14.70 14.18 -29.60
CA GLY A 350 -15.64 13.64 -30.59
C GLY A 350 -16.83 12.97 -29.92
N ILE A 351 -17.97 12.91 -30.59
CA ILE A 351 -19.18 12.27 -30.07
C ILE A 351 -19.74 11.31 -31.11
N VAL A 352 -19.92 10.06 -30.71
CA VAL A 352 -20.49 8.97 -31.49
C VAL A 352 -21.66 8.39 -30.72
N SER A 353 -22.76 8.15 -31.40
CA SER A 353 -23.88 7.37 -30.88
C SER A 353 -23.98 6.04 -31.62
N PHE A 354 -24.49 4.99 -30.98
CA PHE A 354 -24.69 3.72 -31.67
C PHE A 354 -25.94 2.96 -31.19
N ASN A 355 -26.49 2.18 -32.12
CA ASN A 355 -27.50 1.15 -31.93
C ASN A 355 -27.09 -0.06 -32.78
N SER A 356 -27.91 -0.54 -33.71
CA SER A 356 -27.52 -1.45 -34.78
C SER A 356 -26.39 -0.91 -35.68
N LYS A 357 -26.21 0.42 -35.75
CA LYS A 357 -25.15 1.10 -36.51
C LYS A 357 -24.52 2.22 -35.68
N GLY A 358 -23.27 2.58 -36.00
CA GLY A 358 -22.60 3.75 -35.42
C GLY A 358 -22.83 5.02 -36.25
N GLU A 359 -23.10 6.14 -35.59
CA GLU A 359 -23.32 7.46 -36.17
C GLU A 359 -22.41 8.49 -35.50
N ILE A 360 -21.67 9.26 -36.31
CA ILE A 360 -20.84 10.36 -35.83
C ILE A 360 -21.72 11.59 -35.62
N ARG A 361 -21.89 11.99 -34.36
CA ARG A 361 -22.69 13.16 -33.97
C ARG A 361 -21.86 14.45 -34.00
N SER A 362 -20.58 14.34 -33.63
CA SER A 362 -19.63 15.45 -33.69
C SER A 362 -18.26 14.92 -34.09
N GLN A 363 -17.62 15.62 -35.03
CA GLN A 363 -16.20 15.42 -35.32
C GLN A 363 -15.35 15.99 -34.16
N LEU A 364 -14.03 15.82 -34.22
CA LEU A 364 -13.15 16.38 -33.19
C LEU A 364 -13.28 17.91 -33.12
N HIS A 365 -13.76 18.40 -31.98
CA HIS A 365 -13.83 19.82 -31.65
C HIS A 365 -12.97 20.11 -30.42
N GLN A 366 -12.12 21.13 -30.48
CA GLN A 366 -11.25 21.49 -29.37
C GLN A 366 -12.00 22.31 -28.33
N VAL A 367 -11.90 21.92 -27.06
CA VAL A 367 -12.51 22.66 -25.95
C VAL A 367 -11.61 23.81 -25.52
N SER A 368 -11.95 25.05 -25.86
CA SER A 368 -11.18 26.23 -25.47
C SER A 368 -11.96 27.19 -24.55
N ASN A 369 -13.28 27.19 -24.63
CA ASN A 369 -14.16 28.06 -23.85
C ASN A 369 -15.53 27.39 -23.58
N ASP A 370 -16.40 28.08 -22.83
CA ASP A 370 -17.74 27.58 -22.49
C ASP A 370 -18.67 27.43 -23.69
N ASP A 371 -18.48 28.19 -24.76
CA ASP A 371 -19.32 28.08 -25.95
C ASP A 371 -18.98 26.84 -26.77
N ASP A 372 -17.70 26.43 -26.81
CA ASP A 372 -17.28 25.13 -27.33
C ASP A 372 -17.93 23.99 -26.55
N ARG A 373 -17.98 24.10 -25.21
CA ARG A 373 -18.62 23.09 -24.35
C ARG A 373 -20.12 22.99 -24.63
N LYS A 374 -20.83 24.12 -24.71
CA LYS A 374 -22.26 24.16 -25.05
C LYS A 374 -22.52 23.61 -26.46
N LEU A 375 -21.62 23.88 -27.41
CA LEU A 375 -21.70 23.32 -28.76
C LEU A 375 -21.56 21.80 -28.73
N LEU A 376 -20.63 21.24 -27.97
CA LEU A 376 -20.52 19.78 -27.82
C LEU A 376 -21.78 19.18 -27.15
N VAL A 377 -22.33 19.84 -26.13
CA VAL A 377 -23.57 19.42 -25.46
C VAL A 377 -24.75 19.39 -26.43
N SER A 378 -24.84 20.33 -27.39
CA SER A 378 -25.93 20.33 -28.38
C SER A 378 -25.87 19.17 -29.37
N HIS A 379 -24.73 18.48 -29.49
CA HIS A 379 -24.56 17.28 -30.32
C HIS A 379 -24.86 15.97 -29.56
N LEU A 380 -25.19 16.02 -28.26
CA LEU A 380 -25.59 14.84 -27.52
C LEU A 380 -26.86 14.21 -28.11
N PRO A 381 -26.99 12.88 -28.10
CA PRO A 381 -28.19 12.22 -28.62
C PRO A 381 -29.43 12.68 -27.84
N ALA A 382 -30.51 13.00 -28.56
CA ALA A 382 -31.75 13.51 -27.98
C ALA A 382 -32.83 12.42 -27.76
N THR A 383 -32.74 11.29 -28.46
CA THR A 383 -33.75 10.24 -28.49
C THR A 383 -33.14 8.86 -28.47
N VAL A 384 -33.84 7.92 -27.85
CA VAL A 384 -33.54 6.49 -27.93
C VAL A 384 -34.08 5.90 -29.23
N SER A 385 -33.35 4.97 -29.83
CA SER A 385 -33.76 4.22 -31.02
C SER A 385 -34.80 3.15 -30.68
N ALA A 386 -35.72 2.89 -31.62
CA ALA A 386 -36.64 1.77 -31.54
C ALA A 386 -35.99 0.42 -31.91
N ASP A 387 -34.76 0.44 -32.42
CA ASP A 387 -34.05 -0.78 -32.84
C ASP A 387 -33.71 -1.66 -31.63
N ALA A 388 -33.98 -2.96 -31.76
CA ALA A 388 -33.66 -3.96 -30.74
C ALA A 388 -32.20 -4.42 -30.82
N GLU A 389 -31.61 -4.43 -32.02
CA GLU A 389 -30.22 -4.83 -32.23
C GLU A 389 -29.26 -3.71 -31.79
N THR A 390 -28.18 -4.11 -31.11
CA THR A 390 -27.12 -3.22 -30.63
C THR A 390 -25.76 -3.75 -31.08
N SER A 391 -24.91 -2.86 -31.61
CA SER A 391 -23.56 -3.18 -32.08
C SER A 391 -22.54 -2.21 -31.48
N ILE A 392 -21.93 -2.64 -30.38
CA ILE A 392 -20.83 -1.94 -29.71
C ILE A 392 -19.66 -1.78 -30.69
N CYS A 393 -19.35 -2.82 -31.46
CA CYS A 393 -18.29 -2.79 -32.45
C CYS A 393 -18.48 -1.68 -33.49
N SER A 394 -19.72 -1.46 -33.95
CA SER A 394 -20.02 -0.37 -34.90
C SER A 394 -19.79 1.01 -34.28
N GLY A 395 -20.16 1.18 -33.00
CA GLY A 395 -19.88 2.40 -32.24
C GLY A 395 -18.38 2.66 -32.08
N LEU A 396 -17.62 1.64 -31.64
CA LEU A 396 -16.16 1.74 -31.46
C LEU A 396 -15.45 2.02 -32.79
N GLN A 397 -15.87 1.38 -33.89
CA GLN A 397 -15.30 1.64 -35.22
C GLN A 397 -15.45 3.10 -35.64
N ARG A 398 -16.63 3.70 -35.43
CA ARG A 398 -16.84 5.14 -35.69
C ARG A 398 -16.06 6.02 -34.71
N GLY A 399 -15.92 5.60 -33.46
CA GLY A 399 -15.07 6.28 -32.48
C GLY A 399 -13.62 6.37 -32.94
N PHE A 400 -13.06 5.28 -33.48
CA PHE A 400 -11.72 5.29 -34.06
C PHE A 400 -11.62 6.15 -35.31
N GLU A 401 -12.62 6.10 -36.20
CA GLU A 401 -12.65 6.96 -37.38
C GLU A 401 -12.59 8.46 -37.02
N VAL A 402 -13.30 8.86 -35.95
CA VAL A 402 -13.24 10.24 -35.43
C VAL A 402 -11.88 10.54 -34.82
N ALA A 403 -11.34 9.64 -34.00
CA ALA A 403 -10.03 9.82 -33.38
C ALA A 403 -8.89 9.95 -34.42
N GLU A 404 -8.96 9.18 -35.51
CA GLU A 404 -7.97 9.17 -36.59
C GLU A 404 -7.94 10.49 -37.39
N LYS A 405 -8.95 11.36 -37.28
CA LYS A 405 -8.99 12.62 -38.03
C LYS A 405 -7.88 13.61 -37.68
N LEU A 406 -7.39 13.60 -36.43
CA LEU A 406 -6.37 14.57 -36.00
C LEU A 406 -4.98 14.20 -36.52
N ASN A 407 -4.60 12.93 -36.40
CA ASN A 407 -3.23 12.48 -36.57
C ASN A 407 -3.05 11.28 -37.52
N GLY A 408 -4.14 10.79 -38.14
CA GLY A 408 -4.14 9.57 -38.96
C GLY A 408 -4.07 8.26 -38.16
N GLU A 409 -3.94 8.33 -36.83
CA GLU A 409 -3.87 7.18 -35.94
C GLU A 409 -4.80 7.38 -34.73
N ALA A 410 -5.47 6.32 -34.29
CA ALA A 410 -6.28 6.31 -33.06
C ALA A 410 -5.44 6.05 -31.79
N SER A 411 -4.15 5.75 -31.95
CA SER A 411 -3.24 5.47 -30.85
C SER A 411 -3.11 6.70 -29.94
N GLY A 412 -3.20 6.51 -28.62
CA GLY A 412 -3.21 7.65 -27.67
C GLY A 412 -4.61 8.22 -27.38
N ALA A 413 -5.62 7.88 -28.19
CA ALA A 413 -6.99 8.35 -27.96
C ALA A 413 -7.66 7.62 -26.79
N VAL A 414 -8.55 8.32 -26.11
CA VAL A 414 -9.38 7.80 -25.01
C VAL A 414 -10.83 7.70 -25.49
N LEU A 415 -11.37 6.49 -25.51
CA LEU A 415 -12.79 6.25 -25.82
C LEU A 415 -13.53 5.98 -24.51
N ILE A 416 -14.67 6.62 -24.31
CA ILE A 416 -15.57 6.37 -23.18
C ILE A 416 -16.82 5.69 -23.73
N LEU A 417 -16.89 4.36 -23.53
CA LEU A 417 -18.00 3.53 -23.97
C LEU A 417 -19.04 3.41 -22.86
N VAL A 418 -20.24 3.94 -23.11
CA VAL A 418 -21.39 3.82 -22.19
C VAL A 418 -22.43 2.92 -22.85
N THR A 419 -22.79 1.80 -22.23
CA THR A 419 -23.68 0.82 -22.85
C THR A 419 -24.47 -0.02 -21.85
N SER A 420 -25.66 -0.43 -22.27
CA SER A 420 -26.46 -1.48 -21.61
C SER A 420 -25.88 -2.89 -21.81
N GLY A 421 -24.91 -3.04 -22.73
CA GLY A 421 -24.09 -4.23 -22.94
C GLY A 421 -24.80 -5.41 -23.58
N HIS A 422 -25.96 -5.23 -24.21
CA HIS A 422 -26.66 -6.30 -24.94
C HIS A 422 -26.07 -6.50 -26.35
N ASP A 423 -24.83 -6.99 -26.44
CA ASP A 423 -24.14 -7.29 -27.70
C ASP A 423 -23.31 -8.58 -27.58
N GLU A 424 -23.87 -9.69 -28.05
CA GLU A 424 -23.23 -11.02 -28.06
C GLU A 424 -22.05 -11.11 -29.05
N HIS A 425 -21.82 -10.08 -29.87
CA HIS A 425 -20.83 -10.07 -30.94
C HIS A 425 -19.62 -9.18 -30.66
N ILE A 426 -19.48 -8.62 -29.44
CA ILE A 426 -18.32 -7.79 -29.07
C ILE A 426 -16.97 -8.50 -29.25
N SER A 427 -16.96 -9.83 -29.11
CA SER A 427 -15.77 -10.67 -29.33
C SER A 427 -15.22 -10.56 -30.76
N SER A 428 -16.08 -10.27 -31.75
CA SER A 428 -15.72 -10.20 -33.16
C SER A 428 -14.75 -9.05 -33.50
N CYS A 429 -14.82 -7.92 -32.76
CA CYS A 429 -13.97 -6.76 -33.01
C CYS A 429 -12.87 -6.56 -31.95
N LEU A 430 -12.78 -7.43 -30.94
CA LEU A 430 -11.84 -7.27 -29.82
C LEU A 430 -10.38 -7.16 -30.29
N LEU A 431 -9.94 -8.01 -31.22
CA LEU A 431 -8.58 -7.96 -31.76
C LEU A 431 -8.31 -6.66 -32.53
N THR A 432 -9.28 -6.22 -33.34
CA THR A 432 -9.19 -4.97 -34.09
C THR A 432 -9.10 -3.78 -33.14
N VAL A 433 -9.93 -3.74 -32.10
CA VAL A 433 -9.92 -2.71 -31.07
C VAL A 433 -8.57 -2.64 -30.35
N LEU A 434 -8.04 -3.78 -29.91
CA LEU A 434 -6.76 -3.84 -29.20
C LEU A 434 -5.59 -3.38 -30.09
N SER A 435 -5.65 -3.67 -31.39
CA SER A 435 -4.60 -3.25 -32.33
C SER A 435 -4.50 -1.74 -32.56
N ARG A 436 -5.53 -0.95 -32.21
CA ARG A 436 -5.57 0.51 -32.43
C ARG A 436 -4.74 1.31 -31.43
N GLY A 437 -4.35 0.72 -30.30
CA GLY A 437 -3.53 1.39 -29.29
C GLY A 437 -4.24 2.52 -28.53
N SER A 438 -5.57 2.55 -28.55
CA SER A 438 -6.40 3.48 -27.75
C SER A 438 -6.68 2.91 -26.36
N THR A 439 -7.05 3.78 -25.41
CA THR A 439 -7.57 3.39 -24.09
C THR A 439 -9.10 3.43 -24.11
N ILE A 440 -9.78 2.40 -23.61
CA ILE A 440 -11.25 2.35 -23.60
C ILE A 440 -11.77 2.21 -22.17
N HIS A 441 -12.42 3.26 -21.68
CA HIS A 441 -13.20 3.18 -20.44
C HIS A 441 -14.57 2.59 -20.72
N THR A 442 -15.04 1.69 -19.88
CA THR A 442 -16.37 1.07 -20.02
C THR A 442 -17.28 1.44 -18.85
N ILE A 443 -18.49 1.86 -19.16
CA ILE A 443 -19.56 2.12 -18.19
C ILE A 443 -20.73 1.20 -18.56
N ALA A 444 -20.86 0.10 -17.81
CA ALA A 444 -21.91 -0.89 -17.99
C ALA A 444 -23.17 -0.51 -17.22
N LEU A 445 -24.32 -0.50 -17.89
CA LEU A 445 -25.61 -0.09 -17.32
C LEU A 445 -26.53 -1.30 -17.10
N GLY A 446 -27.00 -1.46 -15.87
CA GLY A 446 -27.97 -2.49 -15.52
C GLY A 446 -27.45 -3.92 -15.60
N ALA A 447 -28.35 -4.86 -15.36
CA ALA A 447 -28.04 -6.27 -15.15
C ALA A 447 -27.62 -7.06 -16.42
N SER A 448 -28.01 -6.56 -17.58
CA SER A 448 -27.94 -7.32 -18.84
C SER A 448 -26.65 -7.16 -19.63
N ALA A 449 -25.65 -6.44 -19.11
CA ALA A 449 -24.44 -6.19 -19.85
C ALA A 449 -23.56 -7.45 -20.00
N ASP A 450 -23.03 -7.69 -21.20
CA ASP A 450 -22.16 -8.82 -21.54
C ASP A 450 -20.87 -8.84 -20.70
N LYS A 451 -20.42 -10.03 -20.30
CA LYS A 451 -19.20 -10.23 -19.49
C LYS A 451 -17.91 -9.86 -20.25
N HIS A 452 -17.91 -9.94 -21.57
CA HIS A 452 -16.78 -9.58 -22.43
C HIS A 452 -16.49 -8.06 -22.45
N LEU A 453 -17.45 -7.22 -22.05
CA LEU A 453 -17.25 -5.78 -21.89
C LEU A 453 -16.18 -5.45 -20.84
N GLU A 454 -16.08 -6.28 -19.79
CA GLU A 454 -15.11 -6.09 -18.71
C GLU A 454 -13.67 -6.35 -19.17
N GLY A 455 -13.48 -7.36 -20.03
CA GLY A 455 -12.18 -7.68 -20.61
C GLY A 455 -11.65 -6.57 -21.54
N LEU A 456 -12.53 -5.74 -22.11
CA LEU A 456 -12.14 -4.67 -23.02
C LEU A 456 -11.38 -3.54 -22.31
N ALA A 457 -11.94 -3.03 -21.21
CA ALA A 457 -11.30 -2.00 -20.42
C ALA A 457 -9.97 -2.49 -19.86
N GLN A 458 -9.95 -3.70 -19.27
CA GLN A 458 -8.74 -4.29 -18.70
C GLN A 458 -7.60 -4.41 -19.74
N ARG A 459 -7.90 -4.91 -20.95
CA ARG A 459 -6.88 -5.14 -21.99
C ARG A 459 -6.41 -3.86 -22.67
N THR A 460 -7.23 -2.81 -22.70
CA THR A 460 -6.84 -1.48 -23.22
C THR A 460 -6.24 -0.57 -22.13
N GLY A 461 -6.21 -1.05 -20.89
CA GLY A 461 -5.81 -0.27 -19.72
C GLY A 461 -6.78 0.86 -19.38
N GLY A 462 -8.05 0.74 -19.73
CA GLY A 462 -9.11 1.65 -19.31
C GLY A 462 -9.71 1.28 -17.96
N LEU A 463 -10.47 2.22 -17.41
CA LEU A 463 -11.25 2.02 -16.18
C LEU A 463 -12.60 1.38 -16.52
N LYS A 464 -13.10 0.58 -15.59
CA LYS A 464 -14.41 -0.08 -15.70
C LYS A 464 -15.35 0.37 -14.60
N PHE A 465 -16.58 0.65 -14.97
CA PHE A 465 -17.62 1.10 -14.06
C PHE A 465 -18.91 0.33 -14.30
N PHE A 466 -19.68 0.20 -13.23
CA PHE A 466 -21.00 -0.38 -13.24
C PHE A 466 -21.99 0.61 -12.65
N VAL A 467 -23.13 0.77 -13.31
CA VAL A 467 -24.21 1.66 -12.90
C VAL A 467 -25.47 0.82 -12.68
N PRO A 468 -25.90 0.61 -11.43
CA PRO A 468 -27.14 -0.12 -11.15
C PRO A 468 -28.37 0.66 -11.59
N ASP A 469 -29.48 -0.05 -11.82
CA ASP A 469 -30.79 0.53 -12.16
C ASP A 469 -31.54 1.04 -10.92
N LYS A 470 -30.84 1.83 -10.10
CA LYS A 470 -31.39 2.48 -8.92
C LYS A 470 -31.58 3.97 -9.19
N SER A 471 -32.79 4.48 -8.93
CA SER A 471 -33.12 5.89 -9.14
C SER A 471 -32.19 6.83 -8.37
N THR A 472 -31.78 6.45 -7.17
CA THR A 472 -30.91 7.24 -6.26
C THR A 472 -29.42 7.19 -6.60
N SER A 473 -28.97 6.26 -7.47
CA SER A 473 -27.54 6.08 -7.72
C SER A 473 -26.96 7.25 -8.54
N ASN A 474 -25.83 7.80 -8.07
CA ASN A 474 -25.00 8.78 -8.77
C ASN A 474 -23.81 8.13 -9.51
N SER A 475 -23.71 6.80 -9.48
CA SER A 475 -22.58 6.04 -10.03
C SER A 475 -22.16 6.44 -11.45
N MET A 476 -23.10 6.86 -12.30
CA MET A 476 -22.77 7.31 -13.66
C MET A 476 -22.00 8.64 -13.66
N ILE A 477 -22.45 9.64 -12.90
CA ILE A 477 -21.74 10.91 -12.76
C ILE A 477 -20.40 10.68 -12.06
N ASP A 478 -20.37 9.81 -11.05
CA ASP A 478 -19.15 9.44 -10.31
C ASP A 478 -18.13 8.75 -11.24
N ALA A 479 -18.59 7.89 -12.16
CA ALA A 479 -17.76 7.24 -13.17
C ALA A 479 -17.13 8.26 -14.13
N PHE A 480 -17.94 9.16 -14.70
CA PHE A 480 -17.42 10.22 -15.57
C PHE A 480 -16.45 11.15 -14.83
N SER A 481 -16.71 11.45 -13.55
CA SER A 481 -15.83 12.28 -12.72
C SER A 481 -14.48 11.62 -12.46
N ARG A 482 -14.43 10.28 -12.38
CA ARG A 482 -13.21 9.51 -12.14
C ARG A 482 -12.32 9.37 -13.38
N ILE A 483 -12.89 9.51 -14.58
CA ILE A 483 -12.15 9.45 -15.85
C ILE A 483 -11.38 10.77 -16.02
N SER A 484 -10.10 10.76 -15.61
CA SER A 484 -9.17 11.87 -15.78
C SER A 484 -8.45 11.79 -17.13
N SER A 485 -7.73 12.86 -17.47
CA SER A 485 -6.94 12.92 -18.70
C SER A 485 -5.63 12.11 -18.69
N GLY A 486 -5.29 11.48 -17.55
CA GLY A 486 -4.12 10.62 -17.42
C GLY A 486 -2.75 11.31 -17.34
N THR A 487 -2.71 12.64 -17.22
CA THR A 487 -1.46 13.44 -17.28
C THR A 487 -0.68 13.52 -15.98
N GLY A 488 -1.29 13.14 -14.86
CA GLY A 488 -0.70 13.34 -13.53
C GLY A 488 -0.67 14.79 -13.04
N ASP A 489 -1.26 15.75 -13.77
CA ASP A 489 -1.41 17.13 -13.31
C ASP A 489 -2.65 17.31 -12.44
N ILE A 490 -2.51 17.00 -11.15
CA ILE A 490 -3.62 17.06 -10.20
C ILE A 490 -4.22 18.46 -10.01
N PHE A 491 -3.51 19.52 -10.42
CA PHE A 491 -3.98 20.90 -10.25
C PHE A 491 -5.05 21.27 -11.29
N GLN A 492 -4.95 20.67 -12.48
CA GLN A 492 -5.94 20.81 -13.53
C GLN A 492 -7.08 19.80 -13.42
N GLN A 493 -6.90 18.73 -12.66
CA GLN A 493 -7.92 17.69 -12.49
C GLN A 493 -9.15 18.20 -11.74
N CYS A 494 -10.31 17.72 -12.17
CA CYS A 494 -11.55 17.94 -11.45
C CYS A 494 -11.59 17.02 -10.23
N ILE A 495 -11.87 17.58 -9.06
CA ILE A 495 -11.91 16.89 -7.77
C ILE A 495 -13.36 16.88 -7.29
N GLN A 496 -13.89 15.70 -7.05
CA GLN A 496 -15.24 15.53 -6.53
C GLN A 496 -15.25 15.65 -5.01
N LEU A 497 -16.00 16.63 -4.50
CA LEU A 497 -16.13 16.92 -3.07
C LEU A 497 -17.28 16.13 -2.46
N GLU A 498 -18.38 15.99 -3.20
CA GLU A 498 -19.63 15.39 -2.73
C GLU A 498 -20.39 14.66 -3.85
N SER A 499 -21.08 13.58 -3.49
CA SER A 499 -22.03 12.89 -4.37
C SER A 499 -23.11 12.15 -3.59
N VAL A 500 -24.27 12.79 -3.48
CA VAL A 500 -25.42 12.31 -2.71
C VAL A 500 -26.64 12.18 -3.61
N GLY A 501 -27.41 11.11 -3.41
CA GLY A 501 -28.68 10.88 -4.08
C GLY A 501 -29.65 10.19 -3.14
N GLU A 502 -30.84 10.77 -2.97
CA GLU A 502 -31.85 10.27 -2.05
C GLU A 502 -33.26 10.34 -2.68
N ASN A 503 -34.15 9.45 -2.25
CA ASN A 503 -35.57 9.50 -2.59
C ASN A 503 -36.29 10.39 -1.58
N VAL A 504 -36.67 11.60 -1.99
CA VAL A 504 -37.28 12.60 -1.13
C VAL A 504 -38.80 12.56 -1.26
N LYS A 505 -39.50 12.39 -0.14
CA LYS A 505 -40.97 12.37 -0.07
C LYS A 505 -41.58 13.72 -0.47
N PRO A 506 -42.86 13.76 -0.89
CA PRO A 506 -43.56 15.02 -1.15
C PRO A 506 -43.44 16.00 0.02
N HIS A 507 -43.14 17.27 -0.27
CA HIS A 507 -43.00 18.33 0.73
C HIS A 507 -41.95 18.06 1.83
N HIS A 508 -40.98 17.18 1.57
CA HIS A 508 -39.80 16.99 2.40
C HIS A 508 -38.56 17.57 1.70
N GLN A 509 -37.49 17.73 2.46
CA GLN A 509 -36.23 18.27 1.98
C GLN A 509 -35.09 17.27 2.14
N LEU A 510 -34.15 17.29 1.18
CA LEU A 510 -32.81 16.76 1.34
C LEU A 510 -31.91 17.90 1.80
N GLU A 511 -31.34 17.80 2.98
CA GLU A 511 -30.42 18.80 3.54
C GLU A 511 -29.11 18.13 3.90
N ASN A 512 -28.00 18.66 3.39
CA ASN A 512 -26.67 18.15 3.68
C ASN A 512 -25.61 19.25 3.52
N THR A 513 -24.38 18.93 3.93
CA THR A 513 -23.26 19.86 3.96
C THR A 513 -22.05 19.30 3.21
N VAL A 514 -21.25 20.17 2.60
CA VAL A 514 -19.98 19.84 1.97
C VAL A 514 -18.89 20.80 2.43
N THR A 515 -17.72 20.26 2.77
CA THR A 515 -16.58 21.09 3.18
C THR A 515 -15.69 21.41 1.98
N VAL A 516 -15.54 22.70 1.69
CA VAL A 516 -14.55 23.22 0.74
C VAL A 516 -13.34 23.68 1.55
N ASP A 517 -12.21 23.00 1.42
CA ASP A 517 -10.99 23.35 2.15
C ASP A 517 -10.10 24.32 1.35
N ASN A 518 -9.07 24.88 1.99
CA ASN A 518 -8.20 25.90 1.39
C ASN A 518 -7.46 25.43 0.13
N SER A 519 -7.27 24.12 -0.07
CA SER A 519 -6.54 23.59 -1.22
C SER A 519 -7.39 23.47 -2.49
N VAL A 520 -8.72 23.64 -2.38
CA VAL A 520 -9.67 23.64 -3.49
C VAL A 520 -10.51 24.90 -3.47
N GLY A 521 -11.13 25.24 -4.60
CA GLY A 521 -12.11 26.32 -4.66
C GLY A 521 -12.28 26.91 -6.05
N ASN A 522 -11.31 26.72 -6.95
CA ASN A 522 -11.45 27.16 -8.33
C ASN A 522 -12.43 26.26 -9.08
N ASP A 523 -13.21 26.84 -9.99
CA ASP A 523 -14.17 26.10 -10.82
C ASP A 523 -15.22 25.30 -10.01
N THR A 524 -15.48 25.73 -8.77
CA THR A 524 -16.43 25.05 -7.88
C THR A 524 -17.83 25.09 -8.48
N THR A 525 -18.42 23.90 -8.68
CA THR A 525 -19.70 23.73 -9.35
C THR A 525 -20.60 22.80 -8.55
N PHE A 526 -21.83 23.26 -8.34
CA PHE A 526 -22.94 22.47 -7.79
C PHE A 526 -23.84 22.03 -8.94
N LEU A 527 -23.96 20.71 -9.12
CA LEU A 527 -24.88 20.09 -10.05
C LEU A 527 -26.02 19.45 -9.26
N VAL A 528 -27.25 19.85 -9.55
CA VAL A 528 -28.46 19.23 -9.04
C VAL A 528 -29.17 18.51 -10.17
N THR A 529 -29.50 17.23 -10.00
CA THR A 529 -30.27 16.46 -10.99
C THR A 529 -31.50 15.83 -10.35
N TRP A 530 -32.55 15.64 -11.15
CA TRP A 530 -33.81 15.08 -10.69
C TRP A 530 -34.52 14.22 -11.75
N GLN A 531 -35.56 13.52 -11.33
CA GLN A 531 -36.34 12.63 -12.20
C GLN A 531 -37.68 13.19 -12.67
N THR A 532 -38.36 14.04 -11.91
CA THR A 532 -39.70 14.53 -12.29
C THR A 532 -39.64 15.61 -13.38
N SER A 533 -40.79 16.00 -13.91
CA SER A 533 -40.87 16.96 -15.01
C SER A 533 -40.52 18.41 -14.63
N GLY A 534 -40.36 18.74 -13.35
CA GLY A 534 -40.09 20.09 -12.85
C GLY A 534 -38.94 20.12 -11.84
N PRO A 535 -38.16 21.22 -11.77
CA PRO A 535 -37.04 21.32 -10.84
C PRO A 535 -37.52 21.33 -9.38
N PRO A 536 -36.70 20.80 -8.44
CA PRO A 536 -36.90 21.08 -7.01
C PRO A 536 -36.64 22.56 -6.71
N GLU A 537 -37.06 23.02 -5.55
CA GLU A 537 -36.54 24.28 -5.02
C GLU A 537 -35.16 24.03 -4.42
N ILE A 538 -34.19 24.88 -4.79
CA ILE A 538 -32.78 24.71 -4.47
C ILE A 538 -32.33 25.92 -3.65
N GLU A 539 -31.77 25.65 -2.48
CA GLU A 539 -31.11 26.64 -1.63
C GLU A 539 -29.67 26.21 -1.35
N LEU A 540 -28.73 27.14 -1.51
CA LEU A 540 -27.32 26.94 -1.22
C LEU A 540 -26.81 28.08 -0.35
N PHE A 541 -26.14 27.73 0.74
CA PHE A 541 -25.61 28.63 1.74
C PHE A 541 -24.08 28.59 1.72
N GLU A 542 -23.46 29.73 1.37
CA GLU A 542 -22.03 29.95 1.50
C GLU A 542 -21.62 30.09 2.98
N PRO A 543 -20.43 29.60 3.40
CA PRO A 543 -19.91 29.78 4.75
C PRO A 543 -19.92 31.26 5.17
N HIS A 544 -20.72 31.60 6.19
CA HIS A 544 -20.89 32.96 6.72
C HIS A 544 -21.18 34.02 5.64
N GLY A 545 -21.86 33.64 4.56
CA GLY A 545 -21.86 34.41 3.32
C GLY A 545 -23.19 34.51 2.59
N ARG A 546 -23.10 34.55 1.27
CA ARG A 546 -24.21 34.72 0.34
C ARG A 546 -25.11 33.48 0.29
N LYS A 547 -26.41 33.70 0.08
CA LYS A 547 -27.37 32.64 -0.26
C LYS A 547 -27.61 32.63 -1.77
N TYR A 548 -27.67 31.45 -2.35
CA TYR A 548 -28.06 31.21 -3.73
C TYR A 548 -29.37 30.43 -3.73
N TYR A 549 -30.25 30.78 -4.65
CA TYR A 549 -31.55 30.13 -4.82
C TYR A 549 -31.66 29.58 -6.24
N THR A 550 -32.75 28.85 -6.55
CA THR A 550 -33.00 28.24 -7.86
C THR A 550 -32.77 29.18 -9.05
N HIS A 551 -33.13 30.46 -8.96
CA HIS A 551 -32.95 31.43 -10.06
C HIS A 551 -31.49 31.77 -10.37
N ASN A 552 -30.55 31.43 -9.49
CA ASN A 552 -29.12 31.58 -9.74
C ASN A 552 -28.53 30.40 -10.52
N PHE A 553 -29.24 29.26 -10.57
CA PHE A 553 -28.82 28.08 -11.31
C PHE A 553 -29.22 28.20 -12.78
N THR A 554 -28.34 27.75 -13.67
CA THR A 554 -28.69 27.51 -15.07
C THR A 554 -29.43 26.19 -15.15
N VAL A 555 -30.73 26.26 -15.41
CA VAL A 555 -31.62 25.09 -15.48
C VAL A 555 -31.71 24.58 -16.92
N ASN A 556 -31.32 23.32 -17.12
CA ASN A 556 -31.58 22.56 -18.34
C ASN A 556 -32.81 21.67 -18.11
N GLN A 557 -33.98 22.15 -18.52
CA GLN A 557 -35.24 21.44 -18.29
C GLN A 557 -35.33 20.11 -19.06
N ALA A 558 -34.72 20.04 -20.25
CA ALA A 558 -34.73 18.84 -21.08
C ALA A 558 -33.94 17.70 -20.40
N LEU A 559 -32.80 18.05 -19.81
CA LEU A 559 -31.92 17.10 -19.12
C LEU A 559 -32.23 16.95 -17.62
N ARG A 560 -33.23 17.69 -17.10
CA ARG A 560 -33.63 17.68 -15.68
C ARG A 560 -32.42 17.91 -14.76
N ALA A 561 -31.63 18.92 -15.10
CA ALA A 561 -30.40 19.29 -14.43
C ALA A 561 -30.34 20.80 -14.18
N ALA A 562 -29.71 21.20 -13.08
CA ALA A 562 -29.46 22.59 -12.72
C ALA A 562 -28.00 22.74 -12.26
N ARG A 563 -27.28 23.70 -12.86
CA ARG A 563 -25.86 23.94 -12.58
C ARG A 563 -25.64 25.34 -12.03
N LEU A 564 -24.87 25.45 -10.96
CA LEU A 564 -24.35 26.71 -10.44
C LEU A 564 -22.82 26.62 -10.35
N GLN A 565 -22.13 27.51 -11.06
CA GLN A 565 -20.69 27.71 -10.93
C GLN A 565 -20.44 28.90 -10.00
N ILE A 566 -19.64 28.70 -8.96
CA ILE A 566 -19.27 29.76 -8.03
C ILE A 566 -18.25 30.68 -8.72
N PRO A 567 -18.48 32.00 -8.76
CA PRO A 567 -17.57 32.92 -9.43
C PRO A 567 -16.25 33.05 -8.65
N GLY A 568 -15.13 32.92 -9.36
CA GLY A 568 -13.79 32.99 -8.78
C GLY A 568 -13.45 31.76 -7.93
N THR A 569 -12.64 31.96 -6.90
CA THR A 569 -12.30 30.91 -5.92
C THR A 569 -13.37 30.86 -4.83
N ALA A 570 -14.05 29.72 -4.69
CA ALA A 570 -15.05 29.50 -3.65
C ALA A 570 -14.43 29.68 -2.25
N LYS A 571 -15.20 30.28 -1.34
CA LYS A 571 -14.74 30.48 0.04
C LYS A 571 -14.55 29.14 0.76
N PRO A 572 -13.41 28.95 1.44
CA PRO A 572 -13.23 27.81 2.30
C PRO A 572 -14.22 27.80 3.47
N GLY A 573 -14.69 26.61 3.83
CA GLY A 573 -15.62 26.38 4.94
C GLY A 573 -16.69 25.35 4.63
N LEU A 574 -17.68 25.26 5.53
CA LEU A 574 -18.81 24.35 5.41
C LEU A 574 -19.95 24.99 4.60
N TRP A 575 -20.19 24.48 3.40
CA TRP A 575 -21.30 24.87 2.55
C TRP A 575 -22.51 23.98 2.86
N THR A 576 -23.70 24.56 2.97
CA THR A 576 -24.95 23.81 3.21
C THR A 576 -25.85 23.93 2.01
N TYR A 577 -26.45 22.82 1.56
CA TYR A 577 -27.44 22.82 0.49
C TYR A 577 -28.73 22.13 0.92
N THR A 578 -29.85 22.66 0.45
CA THR A 578 -31.19 22.14 0.73
C THR A 578 -31.93 22.01 -0.59
N LEU A 579 -32.46 20.81 -0.86
CA LEU A 579 -33.31 20.52 -2.00
C LEU A 579 -34.72 20.16 -1.53
N ASN A 580 -35.69 21.00 -1.84
CA ASN A 580 -37.08 20.80 -1.45
C ASN A 580 -37.85 20.10 -2.57
N ASN A 581 -38.47 18.97 -2.25
CA ASN A 581 -39.40 18.32 -3.16
C ASN A 581 -40.76 19.06 -3.13
N THR A 582 -40.98 19.90 -4.12
CA THR A 582 -42.21 20.69 -4.29
C THR A 582 -43.35 19.90 -4.94
N HIS A 583 -43.10 18.68 -5.40
CA HIS A 583 -44.08 17.83 -6.07
C HIS A 583 -44.87 16.96 -5.09
N HIS A 584 -46.02 16.48 -5.53
CA HIS A 584 -46.89 15.56 -4.77
C HIS A 584 -46.47 14.08 -4.87
N SER A 585 -45.36 13.78 -5.55
CA SER A 585 -44.83 12.43 -5.72
C SER A 585 -43.43 12.30 -5.13
N LEU A 586 -43.05 11.06 -4.77
CA LEU A 586 -41.66 10.74 -4.44
C LEU A 586 -40.74 11.12 -5.60
N GLN A 587 -39.60 11.73 -5.29
CA GLN A 587 -38.64 12.18 -6.30
C GLN A 587 -37.23 11.84 -5.87
N SER A 588 -36.43 11.26 -6.78
CA SER A 588 -35.01 11.16 -6.55
C SER A 588 -34.35 12.51 -6.81
N LEU A 589 -33.71 13.05 -5.78
CA LEU A 589 -32.95 14.29 -5.80
C LEU A 589 -31.48 13.98 -5.56
N LYS A 590 -30.63 14.58 -6.38
CA LYS A 590 -29.19 14.28 -6.42
C LYS A 590 -28.38 15.56 -6.47
N VAL A 591 -27.28 15.57 -5.72
CA VAL A 591 -26.30 16.66 -5.70
C VAL A 591 -24.91 16.09 -5.94
N THR A 592 -24.20 16.70 -6.88
CA THR A 592 -22.77 16.47 -7.11
C THR A 592 -22.05 17.80 -6.99
N VAL A 593 -20.97 17.82 -6.21
CA VAL A 593 -20.14 19.01 -6.03
C VAL A 593 -18.73 18.69 -6.47
N THR A 594 -18.20 19.51 -7.37
CA THR A 594 -16.82 19.38 -7.86
C THR A 594 -16.09 20.71 -7.77
N SER A 595 -14.77 20.65 -7.63
CA SER A 595 -13.87 21.80 -7.61
C SER A 595 -12.53 21.43 -8.26
N ARG A 596 -11.68 22.42 -8.52
CA ARG A 596 -10.25 22.24 -8.84
C ARG A 596 -9.38 22.83 -7.74
N ALA A 597 -8.07 22.60 -7.84
CA ALA A 597 -7.10 23.18 -6.93
C ALA A 597 -7.20 24.70 -6.89
N SER A 598 -7.16 25.29 -5.69
CA SER A 598 -7.24 26.75 -5.50
C SER A 598 -5.95 27.47 -5.93
N HIS A 599 -4.80 26.80 -5.82
CA HIS A 599 -3.50 27.32 -6.22
C HIS A 599 -2.56 26.19 -6.68
N SER A 600 -1.53 26.55 -7.46
CA SER A 600 -0.55 25.60 -8.00
C SER A 600 0.60 25.24 -7.04
N ALA A 601 0.68 25.90 -5.88
CA ALA A 601 1.82 25.75 -4.96
C ALA A 601 1.72 24.52 -4.02
N GLU A 602 0.53 24.02 -3.70
CA GLU A 602 0.35 22.89 -2.78
C GLU A 602 -0.67 21.91 -3.35
N PRO A 603 -0.36 20.61 -3.39
CA PRO A 603 -1.29 19.61 -3.87
C PRO A 603 -2.57 19.58 -3.02
N PRO A 604 -3.77 19.54 -3.63
CA PRO A 604 -5.00 19.37 -2.89
C PRO A 604 -5.09 18.00 -2.19
N ALA A 605 -5.92 17.95 -1.15
CA ALA A 605 -6.33 16.67 -0.57
C ALA A 605 -7.06 15.84 -1.63
N ALA A 606 -6.63 14.60 -1.81
CA ALA A 606 -7.11 13.69 -2.84
C ALA A 606 -7.45 12.32 -2.24
N VAL A 607 -8.47 11.69 -2.83
CA VAL A 607 -8.90 10.34 -2.47
C VAL A 607 -8.93 9.47 -3.71
N GLU A 608 -8.25 8.35 -3.64
CA GLU A 608 -8.29 7.33 -4.67
C GLU A 608 -8.87 6.04 -4.08
N ALA A 609 -10.02 5.62 -4.59
CA ALA A 609 -10.65 4.35 -4.24
C ALA A 609 -10.36 3.30 -5.30
N PHE A 610 -10.19 2.04 -4.89
CA PHE A 610 -10.06 0.88 -5.78
C PHE A 610 -10.27 -0.43 -5.01
N VAL A 611 -10.44 -1.53 -5.74
CA VAL A 611 -10.53 -2.89 -5.20
C VAL A 611 -9.29 -3.71 -5.57
N GLU A 612 -9.02 -4.79 -4.84
CA GLU A 612 -7.83 -5.63 -5.09
C GLU A 612 -7.84 -6.26 -6.49
N ASN A 613 -8.98 -6.85 -6.86
CA ASN A 613 -9.13 -7.70 -8.03
C ASN A 613 -10.37 -7.31 -8.84
N ASP A 614 -10.34 -7.61 -10.13
CA ASP A 614 -11.44 -7.34 -11.04
C ASP A 614 -12.69 -8.20 -10.78
N SER A 615 -12.48 -9.38 -10.19
CA SER A 615 -13.52 -10.34 -9.86
C SER A 615 -13.13 -11.17 -8.64
N THR A 616 -14.13 -11.66 -7.91
CA THR A 616 -13.94 -12.65 -6.84
C THR A 616 -15.00 -13.73 -6.90
N SER A 617 -14.79 -14.83 -6.18
CA SER A 617 -15.75 -15.91 -6.02
C SER A 617 -15.98 -16.22 -4.56
N PHE A 618 -17.25 -16.29 -4.14
CA PHE A 618 -17.62 -16.73 -2.80
C PHE A 618 -16.97 -18.09 -2.48
N PRO A 619 -16.41 -18.32 -1.27
CA PRO A 619 -16.43 -17.45 -0.09
C PRO A 619 -15.25 -16.45 0.01
N HIS A 620 -14.46 -16.22 -1.04
CA HIS A 620 -13.31 -15.31 -0.97
C HIS A 620 -13.77 -13.83 -0.89
N PRO A 621 -13.27 -13.04 0.08
CA PRO A 621 -13.63 -11.65 0.21
C PRO A 621 -13.02 -10.80 -0.92
N MET A 622 -13.57 -9.61 -1.12
CA MET A 622 -12.95 -8.54 -1.89
C MET A 622 -12.33 -7.52 -0.94
N MET A 623 -11.07 -7.15 -1.11
CA MET A 623 -10.49 -6.04 -0.34
C MET A 623 -10.82 -4.70 -1.01
N VAL A 624 -11.31 -3.76 -0.21
CA VAL A 624 -11.63 -2.39 -0.62
C VAL A 624 -10.57 -1.45 -0.05
N TYR A 625 -10.03 -0.57 -0.89
CA TYR A 625 -9.00 0.39 -0.52
C TYR A 625 -9.44 1.83 -0.80
N ALA A 626 -9.01 2.74 0.07
CA ALA A 626 -9.10 4.17 -0.12
C ALA A 626 -7.79 4.85 0.32
N ASN A 627 -7.03 5.34 -0.65
CA ASN A 627 -5.82 6.12 -0.40
C ASN A 627 -6.19 7.58 -0.19
N VAL A 628 -6.02 8.08 1.04
CA VAL A 628 -6.40 9.43 1.49
C VAL A 628 -5.14 10.22 1.83
N ARG A 629 -4.80 11.20 0.97
CA ARG A 629 -3.53 11.91 1.06
C ARG A 629 -3.62 13.36 0.62
N LYS A 630 -2.68 14.19 1.09
CA LYS A 630 -2.39 15.53 0.59
C LYS A 630 -0.96 15.55 0.06
N GLY A 631 -0.78 15.48 -1.26
CA GLY A 631 0.54 15.18 -1.84
C GLY A 631 1.03 13.79 -1.40
N PHE A 632 2.15 13.72 -0.70
CA PHE A 632 2.68 12.48 -0.08
C PHE A 632 2.40 12.36 1.42
N TYR A 633 1.66 13.29 2.00
CA TYR A 633 1.31 13.21 3.40
C TYR A 633 0.02 12.39 3.56
N PRO A 634 0.06 11.28 4.32
CA PRO A 634 -1.15 10.55 4.64
C PRO A 634 -2.03 11.37 5.56
N ILE A 635 -3.34 11.33 5.30
CA ILE A 635 -4.35 11.97 6.14
C ILE A 635 -4.89 10.90 7.10
N LEU A 636 -4.54 11.05 8.37
CA LEU A 636 -4.93 10.12 9.43
C LEU A 636 -6.24 10.56 10.09
N ASN A 637 -6.90 9.62 10.77
CA ASN A 637 -8.15 9.86 11.52
C ASN A 637 -9.29 10.45 10.66
N ALA A 638 -9.35 10.12 9.37
CA ALA A 638 -10.47 10.46 8.50
C ALA A 638 -11.60 9.45 8.66
N THR A 639 -12.85 9.90 8.53
CA THR A 639 -14.00 9.01 8.45
C THR A 639 -14.17 8.57 7.00
N VAL A 640 -13.82 7.33 6.71
CA VAL A 640 -13.85 6.75 5.36
C VAL A 640 -14.98 5.73 5.25
N THR A 641 -15.95 6.00 4.37
CA THR A 641 -17.11 5.13 4.16
C THR A 641 -17.18 4.70 2.69
N ALA A 642 -17.11 3.39 2.45
CA ALA A 642 -17.38 2.76 1.16
C ALA A 642 -18.87 2.40 1.05
N THR A 643 -19.50 2.80 -0.05
CA THR A 643 -20.84 2.37 -0.46
C THR A 643 -20.69 1.44 -1.66
N ILE A 644 -21.17 0.22 -1.52
CA ILE A 644 -21.08 -0.84 -2.52
C ILE A 644 -22.48 -1.14 -3.02
N GLU A 645 -22.77 -0.89 -4.29
CA GLU A 645 -24.09 -1.14 -4.85
C GLU A 645 -24.07 -2.41 -5.71
N PRO A 646 -24.77 -3.48 -5.30
CA PRO A 646 -24.94 -4.65 -6.13
C PRO A 646 -25.89 -4.35 -7.29
N GLU A 647 -25.80 -5.18 -8.32
CA GLU A 647 -26.69 -5.20 -9.48
C GLU A 647 -28.16 -5.35 -9.09
N THR A 648 -28.44 -6.16 -8.07
CA THR A 648 -29.77 -6.29 -7.46
C THR A 648 -29.64 -6.36 -5.94
N GLY A 649 -30.65 -5.86 -5.21
CA GLY A 649 -30.63 -5.73 -3.75
C GLY A 649 -30.20 -4.35 -3.27
N ASP A 650 -30.13 -4.15 -1.96
CA ASP A 650 -29.80 -2.85 -1.35
C ASP A 650 -28.29 -2.56 -1.33
N PRO A 651 -27.85 -1.29 -1.38
CA PRO A 651 -26.46 -0.93 -1.17
C PRO A 651 -25.96 -1.35 0.21
N VAL A 652 -24.69 -1.74 0.30
CA VAL A 652 -24.01 -2.03 1.57
C VAL A 652 -23.02 -0.91 1.87
N THR A 653 -23.03 -0.41 3.09
CA THR A 653 -22.07 0.59 3.58
C THR A 653 -21.04 -0.04 4.50
N LEU A 654 -19.77 0.27 4.28
CA LEU A 654 -18.63 -0.27 5.00
C LEU A 654 -17.69 0.86 5.43
N THR A 655 -17.34 0.93 6.72
CA THR A 655 -16.32 1.87 7.22
C THR A 655 -14.94 1.26 7.04
N LEU A 656 -14.00 1.98 6.44
CA LEU A 656 -12.62 1.53 6.22
C LEU A 656 -11.69 2.07 7.31
N PHE A 657 -10.60 1.35 7.62
CA PHE A 657 -9.67 1.70 8.71
C PHE A 657 -8.21 1.68 8.23
N ASP A 658 -7.38 2.51 8.86
CA ASP A 658 -5.92 2.63 8.67
C ASP A 658 -5.24 2.35 10.04
N ASP A 659 -5.36 1.10 10.50
CA ASP A 659 -4.97 0.65 11.84
C ASP A 659 -3.86 -0.42 11.86
N GLY A 660 -3.44 -0.89 10.68
CA GLY A 660 -2.47 -1.94 10.44
C GLY A 660 -2.95 -3.34 10.78
N SER A 661 -4.27 -3.57 10.78
CA SER A 661 -4.87 -4.87 11.07
C SER A 661 -5.85 -5.34 9.98
N GLY A 662 -6.03 -6.66 9.89
CA GLY A 662 -6.98 -7.26 8.95
C GLY A 662 -6.61 -6.99 7.49
N ALA A 663 -7.49 -6.31 6.76
CA ALA A 663 -7.23 -5.92 5.38
C ALA A 663 -6.14 -4.85 5.25
N ASP A 664 -5.91 -4.07 6.31
CA ASP A 664 -4.87 -3.06 6.36
C ASP A 664 -3.56 -3.66 6.86
N VAL A 665 -2.52 -3.54 6.03
CA VAL A 665 -1.20 -4.13 6.30
C VAL A 665 -0.27 -3.12 6.95
N ILE A 666 -0.51 -1.82 6.78
CA ILE A 666 0.38 -0.76 7.24
C ILE A 666 -0.39 0.33 7.98
N LYS A 667 -0.26 0.30 9.29
CA LYS A 667 -0.80 1.34 10.16
C LYS A 667 -0.30 2.73 9.80
N ASN A 668 -1.23 3.68 9.76
CA ASN A 668 -1.04 5.11 9.56
C ASN A 668 -0.38 5.49 8.22
N ASP A 669 -0.52 4.70 7.16
CA ASP A 669 0.06 5.02 5.85
C ASP A 669 -0.89 5.83 4.93
N GLY A 670 -2.09 6.16 5.43
CA GLY A 670 -3.14 6.88 4.72
C GLY A 670 -4.00 5.99 3.80
N ILE A 671 -3.80 4.68 3.80
CA ILE A 671 -4.58 3.72 3.04
C ILE A 671 -5.56 3.02 3.96
N TYR A 672 -6.81 3.46 3.88
CA TYR A 672 -7.89 2.86 4.62
C TYR A 672 -8.39 1.64 3.87
N SER A 673 -8.52 0.50 4.54
CA SER A 673 -8.98 -0.72 3.91
C SER A 673 -9.87 -1.58 4.79
N ARG A 674 -10.60 -2.51 4.15
CA ARG A 674 -11.46 -3.49 4.82
C ARG A 674 -11.85 -4.64 3.89
N TYR A 675 -12.14 -5.82 4.44
CA TYR A 675 -12.72 -6.93 3.68
C TYR A 675 -14.22 -6.72 3.41
N PHE A 676 -14.65 -7.01 2.19
CA PHE A 676 -16.05 -7.07 1.79
C PHE A 676 -16.41 -8.50 1.34
N PHE A 677 -17.35 -9.13 2.04
CA PHE A 677 -17.80 -10.50 1.78
C PHE A 677 -19.33 -10.67 1.82
N SER A 678 -20.07 -9.61 2.13
CA SER A 678 -21.55 -9.61 2.18
C SER A 678 -22.16 -9.51 0.78
N PHE A 679 -21.89 -10.51 -0.07
CA PHE A 679 -22.37 -10.56 -1.44
C PHE A 679 -23.86 -10.92 -1.48
N ALA A 680 -24.70 -9.98 -1.93
CA ALA A 680 -26.14 -10.22 -2.05
C ALA A 680 -26.49 -11.18 -3.20
N VAL A 681 -25.78 -11.06 -4.33
CA VAL A 681 -26.03 -11.81 -5.57
C VAL A 681 -24.77 -12.06 -6.38
N ASN A 682 -24.83 -13.01 -7.30
CA ASN A 682 -23.87 -13.08 -8.40
C ASN A 682 -24.09 -11.88 -9.34
N GLY A 683 -23.01 -11.31 -9.86
CA GLY A 683 -23.10 -10.17 -10.78
C GLY A 683 -22.15 -9.03 -10.43
N ARG A 684 -22.49 -7.83 -10.88
CA ARG A 684 -21.62 -6.64 -10.75
C ARG A 684 -21.91 -5.84 -9.49
N TYR A 685 -20.86 -5.22 -8.99
CA TYR A 685 -20.87 -4.34 -7.83
C TYR A 685 -20.16 -3.04 -8.19
N SER A 686 -20.78 -1.90 -7.90
CA SER A 686 -20.14 -0.59 -8.01
C SER A 686 -19.56 -0.18 -6.66
N LEU A 687 -18.41 0.51 -6.66
CA LEU A 687 -17.78 1.03 -5.45
C LEU A 687 -17.73 2.56 -5.49
N LYS A 688 -18.23 3.19 -4.44
CA LYS A 688 -18.07 4.62 -4.16
C LYS A 688 -17.49 4.80 -2.77
N VAL A 689 -16.47 5.63 -2.60
CA VAL A 689 -15.93 5.99 -1.29
C VAL A 689 -16.18 7.46 -1.02
N HIS A 690 -16.72 7.75 0.16
CA HIS A 690 -16.86 9.09 0.70
C HIS A 690 -15.92 9.24 1.91
N VAL A 691 -15.17 10.34 1.93
CA VAL A 691 -14.23 10.67 2.99
C VAL A 691 -14.60 12.01 3.56
N ASN A 692 -14.82 12.02 4.87
CA ASN A 692 -15.03 13.23 5.64
C ASN A 692 -13.97 13.33 6.73
N HIS A 693 -13.32 14.47 6.82
CA HIS A 693 -12.40 14.79 7.89
C HIS A 693 -12.89 16.05 8.59
N SER A 694 -13.25 15.92 9.85
CA SER A 694 -13.70 17.04 10.67
C SER A 694 -12.52 17.92 11.10
N PRO A 695 -12.72 19.24 11.28
CA PRO A 695 -11.68 20.17 11.74
C PRO A 695 -11.37 20.00 13.24
N SER A 696 -10.95 18.81 13.65
CA SER A 696 -10.23 18.56 14.91
C SER A 696 -8.74 18.79 14.72
N ILE A 697 -7.90 18.60 15.76
CA ILE A 697 -6.43 18.65 15.60
C ILE A 697 -6.05 17.63 14.52
N SER A 698 -5.68 18.10 13.33
CA SER A 698 -5.32 17.22 12.23
C SER A 698 -3.89 16.76 12.46
N THR A 699 -3.70 15.46 12.73
CA THR A 699 -2.39 14.84 12.61
C THR A 699 -2.22 14.46 11.14
N LEU A 700 -1.67 15.36 10.33
CA LEU A 700 -0.94 14.87 9.16
C LEU A 700 0.09 13.88 9.70
N GLY A 701 0.20 12.71 9.08
CA GLY A 701 1.19 11.70 9.47
C GLY A 701 2.61 12.16 9.15
N HIS A 702 3.09 13.21 9.81
CA HIS A 702 4.40 13.81 9.59
C HIS A 702 5.55 12.89 9.99
N HIS A 703 5.26 11.83 10.75
CA HIS A 703 6.19 10.76 11.08
C HIS A 703 5.82 9.42 10.42
N SER A 704 4.73 9.39 9.65
CA SER A 704 4.21 8.17 9.04
C SER A 704 4.68 8.03 7.59
N PHE A 705 5.08 6.83 7.21
CA PHE A 705 5.62 6.53 5.89
C PHE A 705 4.53 5.94 4.98
N PRO A 706 4.32 6.48 3.77
CA PRO A 706 3.52 5.82 2.74
C PRO A 706 4.32 4.66 2.13
N GLY A 707 4.50 3.56 2.88
CA GLY A 707 5.17 2.34 2.43
C GLY A 707 6.65 2.18 2.82
N SER A 708 7.32 1.24 2.16
CA SER A 708 8.73 0.86 2.37
C SER A 708 9.66 1.82 1.62
N HIS A 709 10.86 2.09 2.15
CA HIS A 709 11.75 3.12 1.60
C HIS A 709 13.23 2.72 1.65
N ALA A 710 14.01 3.35 0.78
CA ALA A 710 15.44 3.14 0.76
C ALA A 710 16.08 3.71 2.03
N LYS A 711 16.82 2.86 2.75
CA LYS A 711 17.54 3.26 3.96
C LYS A 711 18.60 4.31 3.64
N TYR A 712 18.47 5.50 4.21
CA TYR A 712 19.55 6.48 4.22
C TYR A 712 20.51 6.18 5.37
N VAL A 713 21.79 6.12 5.06
CA VAL A 713 22.83 5.79 6.04
C VAL A 713 23.53 7.10 6.46
N PRO A 714 23.45 7.49 7.75
CA PRO A 714 24.06 8.74 8.22
C PRO A 714 25.59 8.79 8.14
N GLY A 715 26.24 7.62 8.06
CA GLY A 715 27.68 7.51 7.93
C GLY A 715 28.14 6.06 7.84
N TYR A 716 29.44 5.86 7.72
CA TYR A 716 30.06 4.54 7.69
C TYR A 716 31.49 4.60 8.21
N ILE A 717 32.08 3.44 8.48
CA ILE A 717 33.44 3.33 8.97
C ILE A 717 34.35 2.94 7.82
N THR A 718 35.40 3.72 7.59
CA THR A 718 36.44 3.41 6.60
C THR A 718 37.80 3.51 7.25
N ASN A 719 38.58 2.43 7.18
CA ASN A 719 39.92 2.36 7.79
C ASN A 719 39.95 2.76 9.28
N GLY A 720 38.89 2.41 10.02
CA GLY A 720 38.74 2.73 11.45
C GLY A 720 38.25 4.15 11.77
N ASN A 721 38.04 5.00 10.76
CA ASN A 721 37.52 6.36 10.95
C ASN A 721 36.03 6.43 10.59
N ILE A 722 35.26 7.18 11.38
CA ILE A 722 33.86 7.49 11.07
C ILE A 722 33.82 8.56 9.99
N GLN A 723 33.15 8.26 8.87
CA GLN A 723 32.79 9.21 7.84
C GLN A 723 31.28 9.45 7.90
N MET A 724 30.88 10.69 8.15
CA MET A 724 29.47 11.08 8.18
C MET A 724 29.06 11.59 6.79
N ASN A 725 27.89 11.16 6.35
CA ASN A 725 27.27 11.66 5.13
C ASN A 725 26.58 13.01 5.39
N VAL A 726 26.33 13.75 4.31
CA VAL A 726 25.68 15.07 4.38
C VAL A 726 24.31 14.92 5.03
N LEU A 727 24.11 15.57 6.18
CA LEU A 727 22.85 15.52 6.89
C LEU A 727 21.71 15.82 5.92
N ARG A 728 20.66 14.99 5.96
CA ARG A 728 19.46 15.30 5.18
C ARG A 728 19.00 16.71 5.51
N THR A 729 18.62 17.45 4.48
CA THR A 729 17.69 18.56 4.64
C THR A 729 16.38 17.96 5.14
N SER A 730 16.26 17.77 6.45
CA SER A 730 14.94 17.64 7.05
C SER A 730 14.22 18.92 6.66
N VAL A 731 13.12 18.77 5.92
CA VAL A 731 12.19 19.88 5.79
C VAL A 731 11.59 20.01 7.18
N GLY A 732 12.26 20.78 8.04
CA GLY A 732 11.74 21.24 9.31
C GLY A 732 10.57 22.16 9.02
N ARG A 733 9.44 21.59 8.61
CA ARG A 733 8.16 22.26 8.71
C ARG A 733 7.65 21.96 10.10
N ARG A 734 7.36 23.04 10.82
CA ARG A 734 6.68 23.01 12.11
C ARG A 734 5.47 22.07 11.98
N GLU A 735 5.20 21.33 13.05
CA GLU A 735 3.89 20.79 13.38
C GLU A 735 2.88 21.95 13.38
N GLU A 736 2.50 22.45 12.21
CA GLU A 736 1.32 23.28 12.10
C GLU A 736 0.17 22.30 12.14
N GLU A 737 -0.30 22.05 13.36
CA GLU A 737 -1.65 21.53 13.61
C GLU A 737 -2.64 22.43 12.89
N GLN A 738 -2.86 22.16 11.61
CA GLN A 738 -3.86 22.88 10.84
C GLN A 738 -5.22 22.35 11.29
N LYS A 739 -6.08 23.21 11.83
CA LYS A 739 -7.49 22.85 12.00
C LYS A 739 -8.16 23.05 10.65
N TRP A 740 -8.18 22.01 9.84
CA TRP A 740 -8.86 22.02 8.55
C TRP A 740 -9.70 20.76 8.42
N GLY A 741 -10.92 20.91 7.91
CA GLY A 741 -11.76 19.80 7.51
C GLY A 741 -11.79 19.70 6.00
N PHE A 742 -12.13 18.53 5.46
CA PHE A 742 -12.37 18.38 4.04
C PHE A 742 -13.36 17.25 3.77
N SER A 743 -14.00 17.32 2.60
CA SER A 743 -14.85 16.27 2.06
C SER A 743 -14.35 15.89 0.68
N ARG A 744 -14.23 14.59 0.39
CA ARG A 744 -13.96 14.06 -0.96
C ARG A 744 -14.81 12.83 -1.22
N THR A 745 -15.18 12.67 -2.48
CA THR A 745 -15.82 11.45 -2.98
C THR A 745 -15.01 10.91 -4.16
N SER A 746 -14.87 9.59 -4.25
CA SER A 746 -14.12 8.94 -5.33
C SER A 746 -14.81 7.64 -5.73
N SER A 747 -14.96 7.40 -7.03
CA SER A 747 -15.41 6.10 -7.55
C SER A 747 -14.24 5.11 -7.54
N GLY A 748 -14.49 3.93 -6.97
CA GLY A 748 -13.53 2.81 -6.96
C GLY A 748 -13.68 1.86 -8.14
N GLY A 749 -14.50 2.22 -9.13
CA GLY A 749 -14.79 1.36 -10.28
C GLY A 749 -15.85 0.30 -9.96
N SER A 750 -15.67 -0.88 -10.54
CA SER A 750 -16.59 -2.01 -10.37
C SER A 750 -15.88 -3.35 -10.36
N PHE A 751 -16.51 -4.35 -9.75
CA PHE A 751 -16.03 -5.73 -9.73
C PHE A 751 -17.18 -6.72 -9.87
N SER A 752 -16.83 -7.96 -10.24
CA SER A 752 -17.80 -9.03 -10.49
C SER A 752 -17.66 -10.14 -9.46
N VAL A 753 -18.78 -10.68 -8.97
CA VAL A 753 -18.81 -11.76 -7.96
C VAL A 753 -19.49 -13.00 -8.53
N LEU A 754 -18.89 -14.16 -8.29
CA LEU A 754 -19.38 -15.48 -8.73
C LEU A 754 -19.57 -16.43 -7.54
N GLY A 755 -20.40 -17.46 -7.72
CA GLY A 755 -20.58 -18.55 -6.76
C GLY A 755 -21.39 -18.22 -5.50
N VAL A 756 -22.11 -17.09 -5.45
CA VAL A 756 -22.98 -16.72 -4.32
C VAL A 756 -24.12 -17.76 -4.19
N PRO A 757 -24.23 -18.48 -3.06
CA PRO A 757 -25.26 -19.50 -2.87
C PRO A 757 -26.68 -18.92 -2.84
N ALA A 758 -27.66 -19.67 -3.36
CA ALA A 758 -29.06 -19.32 -3.24
C ALA A 758 -29.61 -19.79 -1.89
N GLY A 759 -29.79 -18.86 -0.95
CA GLY A 759 -30.32 -19.13 0.39
C GLY A 759 -29.23 -19.29 1.46
N PRO A 760 -29.63 -19.64 2.71
CA PRO A 760 -28.70 -19.77 3.83
C PRO A 760 -27.72 -20.92 3.58
N HIS A 761 -26.43 -20.64 3.76
CA HIS A 761 -25.33 -21.59 3.66
C HIS A 761 -24.63 -21.69 5.02
N PRO A 762 -23.90 -22.79 5.31
CA PRO A 762 -23.05 -22.84 6.49
C PRO A 762 -21.98 -21.74 6.40
N ASP A 763 -21.52 -21.30 7.55
CA ASP A 763 -20.40 -20.36 7.63
C ASP A 763 -19.13 -21.01 7.09
N MET A 764 -18.40 -20.24 6.27
CA MET A 764 -17.17 -20.63 5.60
C MET A 764 -16.09 -19.54 5.74
N LEU A 765 -16.33 -18.49 6.51
CA LEU A 765 -15.52 -17.29 6.56
C LEU A 765 -14.73 -17.23 7.87
N PRO A 766 -13.48 -17.71 7.92
CA PRO A 766 -12.72 -17.66 9.16
C PRO A 766 -12.34 -16.21 9.55
N PRO A 767 -12.05 -15.96 10.84
CA PRO A 767 -11.43 -14.70 11.27
C PRO A 767 -10.12 -14.42 10.54
N CYS A 768 -9.75 -13.14 10.39
CA CYS A 768 -8.48 -12.76 9.76
C CYS A 768 -7.27 -13.11 10.64
N THR A 769 -6.10 -13.21 10.01
CA THR A 769 -4.84 -13.48 10.69
C THR A 769 -4.41 -12.26 11.51
N ILE A 770 -3.89 -12.50 12.73
CA ILE A 770 -3.28 -11.45 13.56
C ILE A 770 -1.83 -11.25 13.10
N THR A 771 -1.46 -10.02 12.77
CA THR A 771 -0.12 -9.65 12.28
C THR A 771 0.65 -8.73 13.23
N ASP A 772 -0.02 -8.16 14.23
CA ASP A 772 0.52 -7.18 15.19
C ASP A 772 0.69 -7.75 16.60
N LEU A 773 0.79 -9.08 16.74
CA LEU A 773 0.98 -9.70 18.04
C LEU A 773 2.33 -9.29 18.64
N GLU A 774 2.28 -8.69 19.81
CA GLU A 774 3.45 -8.33 20.61
C GLU A 774 3.41 -9.02 21.98
N ALA A 775 4.59 -9.31 22.51
CA ALA A 775 4.74 -9.83 23.87
C ALA A 775 5.68 -8.91 24.65
N ALA A 776 5.18 -8.39 25.77
CA ALA A 776 5.92 -7.62 26.74
C ALA A 776 6.21 -8.49 27.97
N GLN A 777 7.42 -8.34 28.50
CA GLN A 777 7.86 -9.05 29.69
C GLN A 777 7.47 -8.29 30.97
N GLY A 778 6.85 -8.99 31.93
CA GLY A 778 6.80 -8.63 33.36
C GLY A 778 7.82 -9.44 34.19
N GLU A 779 7.87 -9.21 35.51
CA GLU A 779 8.81 -9.93 36.40
C GLU A 779 8.57 -11.45 36.41
N GLU A 780 7.30 -11.88 36.51
CA GLU A 780 6.90 -13.30 36.53
C GLU A 780 5.73 -13.62 35.56
N GLU A 781 5.38 -12.66 34.71
CA GLU A 781 4.22 -12.71 33.81
C GLU A 781 4.60 -12.23 32.41
N VAL A 782 3.86 -12.70 31.41
CA VAL A 782 3.97 -12.26 30.02
C VAL A 782 2.67 -11.56 29.66
N THR A 783 2.77 -10.32 29.20
CA THR A 783 1.63 -9.53 28.70
C THR A 783 1.66 -9.52 27.19
N LEU A 784 0.63 -10.06 26.58
CA LEU A 784 0.42 -10.07 25.14
C LEU A 784 -0.47 -8.88 24.75
N SER A 785 -0.24 -8.31 23.56
CA SER A 785 -1.14 -7.34 22.97
C SER A 785 -1.23 -7.50 21.46
N TRP A 786 -2.44 -7.40 20.91
CA TRP A 786 -2.75 -7.57 19.48
C TRP A 786 -4.08 -6.89 19.15
N THR A 787 -4.38 -6.70 17.87
CA THR A 787 -5.67 -6.13 17.44
C THR A 787 -6.67 -7.25 17.20
N ALA A 788 -7.87 -7.15 17.82
CA ALA A 788 -8.89 -8.18 17.77
C ALA A 788 -9.38 -8.44 16.33
N PRO A 789 -9.34 -9.68 15.84
CA PRO A 789 -10.01 -10.06 14.60
C PRO A 789 -11.53 -10.12 14.76
N GLY A 790 -12.23 -10.24 13.63
CA GLY A 790 -13.67 -10.43 13.60
C GLY A 790 -14.15 -11.84 13.90
N GLU A 791 -15.46 -12.02 13.77
CA GLU A 791 -16.09 -13.33 13.58
C GLU A 791 -15.73 -13.85 12.19
N ASP A 792 -15.98 -13.03 11.17
CA ASP A 792 -15.62 -13.28 9.78
C ASP A 792 -14.61 -12.21 9.35
N PHE A 793 -13.40 -12.61 9.00
CA PHE A 793 -12.30 -11.70 8.68
C PHE A 793 -12.10 -10.60 9.74
N ASP A 794 -12.35 -9.33 9.38
CA ASP A 794 -12.18 -8.13 10.20
C ASP A 794 -13.53 -7.53 10.66
N GLN A 795 -14.61 -8.33 10.68
CA GLN A 795 -15.94 -7.86 11.09
C GLN A 795 -16.60 -8.78 12.12
N GLY A 796 -17.37 -8.18 13.04
CA GLY A 796 -18.03 -8.91 14.12
C GLY A 796 -17.11 -9.09 15.34
N GLN A 797 -17.28 -10.19 16.05
CA GLN A 797 -16.56 -10.49 17.29
C GLN A 797 -16.21 -11.98 17.32
N ALA A 798 -14.92 -12.28 17.47
CA ALA A 798 -14.44 -13.65 17.61
C ALA A 798 -15.06 -14.35 18.83
N ASN A 799 -15.15 -15.68 18.78
CA ASN A 799 -15.70 -16.48 19.88
C ASN A 799 -14.63 -16.78 20.95
N SER A 800 -13.42 -17.14 20.53
CA SER A 800 -12.31 -17.42 21.46
C SER A 800 -10.94 -17.34 20.79
N TYR A 801 -9.88 -17.33 21.61
CA TYR A 801 -8.50 -17.43 21.17
C TYR A 801 -7.85 -18.73 21.65
N GLU A 802 -7.12 -19.37 20.74
CA GLU A 802 -6.19 -20.47 21.02
C GLU A 802 -4.77 -19.88 21.07
N ILE A 803 -4.28 -19.60 22.27
CA ILE A 803 -2.93 -19.06 22.50
C ILE A 803 -2.01 -20.22 22.87
N ARG A 804 -0.89 -20.35 22.15
CA ARG A 804 0.11 -21.38 22.42
C ARG A 804 1.50 -20.80 22.56
N MET A 805 2.32 -21.50 23.33
CA MET A 805 3.69 -21.10 23.62
C MET A 805 4.69 -22.25 23.48
N SER A 806 5.96 -21.90 23.19
CA SER A 806 7.05 -22.84 23.01
C SER A 806 8.40 -22.24 23.44
N LYS A 807 9.36 -23.12 23.78
CA LYS A 807 10.78 -22.79 24.02
C LYS A 807 11.57 -22.74 22.71
N SER A 808 11.05 -23.38 21.66
CA SER A 808 11.64 -23.49 20.34
C SER A 808 10.79 -22.75 19.32
N LEU A 809 11.40 -21.82 18.58
CA LEU A 809 10.79 -21.11 17.46
C LEU A 809 10.29 -22.08 16.39
N GLN A 810 11.13 -23.07 16.03
CA GLN A 810 10.79 -24.07 15.02
C GLN A 810 9.53 -24.85 15.40
N ASN A 811 9.41 -25.27 16.67
CA ASN A 811 8.26 -26.07 17.10
C ASN A 811 6.95 -25.30 17.02
N ILE A 812 6.94 -24.00 17.34
CA ILE A 812 5.70 -23.21 17.26
C ILE A 812 5.35 -22.82 15.82
N GLN A 813 6.35 -22.72 14.95
CA GLN A 813 6.18 -22.43 13.53
C GLN A 813 5.67 -23.66 12.75
N ASP A 814 6.32 -24.81 12.92
CA ASP A 814 6.02 -26.03 12.14
C ASP A 814 4.87 -26.85 12.74
N ASP A 815 4.69 -26.78 14.06
CA ASP A 815 3.78 -27.66 14.79
C ASP A 815 3.02 -26.93 15.91
N PHE A 816 2.34 -25.85 15.52
CA PHE A 816 1.50 -25.07 16.42
C PHE A 816 0.54 -25.95 17.25
N ASN A 817 -0.05 -27.00 16.65
CA ASN A 817 -1.02 -27.86 17.32
C ASN A 817 -0.45 -28.73 18.45
N ASN A 818 0.87 -28.91 18.52
CA ASN A 818 1.54 -29.63 19.61
C ASN A 818 2.28 -28.70 20.59
N ALA A 819 2.34 -27.39 20.31
CA ALA A 819 2.85 -26.39 21.24
C ALA A 819 1.98 -26.29 22.51
N ILE A 820 2.53 -25.72 23.58
CA ILE A 820 1.87 -25.72 24.90
C ILE A 820 0.70 -24.74 24.90
N LEU A 821 -0.49 -25.24 25.23
CA LEU A 821 -1.70 -24.41 25.32
C LEU A 821 -1.67 -23.52 26.56
N VAL A 822 -1.86 -22.22 26.36
CA VAL A 822 -2.03 -21.23 27.44
C VAL A 822 -3.49 -21.21 27.87
N ASN A 823 -3.75 -21.11 29.17
CA ASN A 823 -5.11 -21.05 29.69
C ASN A 823 -5.77 -19.70 29.36
N THR A 824 -6.68 -19.69 28.38
CA THR A 824 -7.42 -18.51 27.92
C THR A 824 -8.81 -18.36 28.56
N SER A 825 -9.13 -19.10 29.62
CA SER A 825 -10.48 -19.10 30.25
C SER A 825 -10.95 -17.73 30.76
N LYS A 826 -10.04 -16.78 30.95
CA LYS A 826 -10.34 -15.41 31.41
C LYS A 826 -10.40 -14.38 30.28
N LEU A 827 -10.08 -14.79 29.05
CA LEU A 827 -10.00 -13.91 27.90
C LEU A 827 -11.34 -13.93 27.15
N ASN A 828 -12.01 -12.78 27.14
CA ASN A 828 -13.23 -12.57 26.37
C ASN A 828 -12.89 -11.70 25.17
N PRO A 829 -12.92 -12.24 23.93
CA PRO A 829 -12.61 -11.47 22.75
C PRO A 829 -13.48 -10.22 22.65
N GLN A 830 -12.88 -9.10 22.27
CA GLN A 830 -13.54 -7.83 22.02
C GLN A 830 -13.98 -7.73 20.54
N PRO A 831 -14.83 -6.75 20.19
CA PRO A 831 -15.18 -6.50 18.79
C PRO A 831 -13.95 -6.22 17.91
N ALA A 832 -14.06 -6.57 16.62
CA ALA A 832 -12.97 -6.37 15.66
C ALA A 832 -12.40 -4.95 15.67
N GLY A 833 -11.07 -4.83 15.52
CA GLY A 833 -10.35 -3.54 15.51
C GLY A 833 -10.04 -2.96 16.88
N THR A 834 -10.48 -3.59 17.97
CA THR A 834 -10.12 -3.16 19.33
C THR A 834 -8.79 -3.77 19.78
N LYS A 835 -8.03 -3.04 20.60
CA LYS A 835 -6.76 -3.54 21.13
C LYS A 835 -7.00 -4.52 22.28
N GLU A 836 -6.52 -5.74 22.12
CA GLU A 836 -6.54 -6.78 23.14
C GLU A 836 -5.29 -6.72 24.00
N ILE A 837 -5.45 -7.04 25.29
CA ILE A 837 -4.38 -7.15 26.26
C ILE A 837 -4.64 -8.38 27.13
N PHE A 838 -3.69 -9.32 27.17
CA PHE A 838 -3.82 -10.53 27.96
C PHE A 838 -2.54 -10.88 28.69
N THR A 839 -2.62 -11.08 30.00
CA THR A 839 -1.46 -11.41 30.84
C THR A 839 -1.60 -12.82 31.41
N PHE A 840 -0.53 -13.60 31.32
CA PHE A 840 -0.46 -14.96 31.88
C PHE A 840 0.90 -15.24 32.54
N SER A 841 0.92 -16.20 33.47
CA SER A 841 2.15 -16.60 34.16
C SER A 841 2.70 -17.93 33.62
N PRO A 842 3.95 -17.96 33.11
CA PRO A 842 4.57 -19.17 32.55
C PRO A 842 5.23 -20.07 33.62
N LYS A 843 4.96 -19.87 34.93
CA LYS A 843 5.67 -20.55 36.04
C LYS A 843 5.76 -22.09 35.94
N PHE A 844 4.77 -22.77 35.37
CA PHE A 844 4.81 -24.24 35.16
C PHE A 844 5.79 -24.68 34.06
N PHE A 845 6.19 -23.78 33.16
CA PHE A 845 7.02 -24.05 31.99
C PHE A 845 8.53 -23.92 32.27
N ILE A 846 8.89 -23.14 33.28
CA ILE A 846 10.28 -22.91 33.71
C ILE A 846 10.84 -24.08 34.51
N ASN A 847 9.99 -24.82 35.24
CA ASN A 847 10.41 -25.83 36.23
C ASN A 847 10.41 -27.29 35.71
N GLY A 848 10.30 -27.53 34.40
CA GLY A 848 10.37 -28.88 33.83
C GLY A 848 11.79 -29.45 33.88
N PRO A 849 12.01 -30.72 34.29
CA PRO A 849 13.34 -31.28 34.44
C PRO A 849 13.96 -31.60 33.07
N GLU A 850 14.76 -30.70 32.52
CA GLU A 850 15.68 -31.03 31.42
C GLU A 850 16.91 -31.74 32.00
N HIS A 851 17.03 -33.03 31.74
CA HIS A 851 18.32 -33.72 31.85
C HIS A 851 19.17 -33.32 30.64
N GLN A 852 20.20 -32.51 30.85
CA GLN A 852 21.40 -32.56 30.01
C GLN A 852 22.66 -32.33 30.86
N PRO A 853 23.74 -33.09 30.59
CA PRO A 853 24.98 -33.04 31.33
C PRO A 853 25.86 -31.89 30.87
N ASP A 854 26.67 -31.43 31.82
CA ASP A 854 27.82 -30.55 31.71
C ASP A 854 27.53 -29.06 31.42
N GLY A 855 28.05 -28.25 32.33
CA GLY A 855 27.62 -26.88 32.52
C GLY A 855 28.22 -25.92 31.52
N GLU A 856 27.38 -25.00 31.07
CA GLU A 856 27.74 -23.61 30.83
C GLU A 856 26.47 -22.75 30.85
N THR A 857 26.62 -21.57 31.47
CA THR A 857 25.86 -20.32 31.35
C THR A 857 24.35 -20.23 31.69
N GLN A 858 24.00 -19.10 32.32
CA GLN A 858 22.65 -18.68 32.73
C GLN A 858 21.63 -18.84 31.60
N LYS A 859 20.74 -19.85 31.69
CA LYS A 859 19.63 -20.02 30.73
C LYS A 859 18.55 -18.95 30.94
N SER A 860 18.61 -17.89 30.12
CA SER A 860 17.45 -17.03 29.85
C SER A 860 16.32 -17.91 29.29
N HIS A 861 15.17 -17.95 29.97
CA HIS A 861 14.04 -18.77 29.55
C HIS A 861 13.20 -17.96 28.56
N ARG A 862 13.48 -18.14 27.27
CA ARG A 862 12.70 -17.52 26.19
C ARG A 862 11.42 -18.28 25.92
N ILE A 863 10.39 -17.53 25.58
CA ILE A 863 9.09 -18.04 25.18
C ILE A 863 8.70 -17.39 23.86
N TYR A 864 8.36 -18.24 22.90
CA TYR A 864 7.70 -17.85 21.66
C TYR A 864 6.20 -18.11 21.83
N VAL A 865 5.39 -17.14 21.43
CA VAL A 865 3.93 -17.18 21.56
C VAL A 865 3.30 -16.89 20.22
N ALA A 866 2.27 -17.65 19.87
CA ALA A 866 1.45 -17.43 18.70
C ALA A 866 -0.02 -17.67 19.03
N ILE A 867 -0.91 -17.04 18.27
CA ILE A 867 -2.34 -17.02 18.51
C ILE A 867 -3.07 -17.50 17.26
N ARG A 868 -4.17 -18.22 17.48
CA ARG A 868 -5.17 -18.53 16.46
C ARG A 868 -6.55 -18.14 16.95
N THR A 869 -7.30 -17.45 16.12
CA THR A 869 -8.64 -16.96 16.45
C THR A 869 -9.68 -17.97 15.98
N ILE A 870 -10.72 -18.16 16.78
CA ILE A 870 -11.79 -19.13 16.51
C ILE A 870 -13.14 -18.39 16.52
N ASP A 871 -13.94 -18.60 15.49
CA ASP A 871 -15.30 -18.05 15.39
C ASP A 871 -16.35 -18.90 16.14
N LYS A 872 -17.63 -18.52 16.03
CA LYS A 872 -18.73 -19.24 16.69
C LYS A 872 -19.02 -20.61 16.06
N ASN A 873 -18.65 -20.82 14.80
CA ASN A 873 -18.81 -22.05 14.03
C ASN A 873 -17.57 -22.96 14.09
N SER A 874 -16.58 -22.61 14.91
CA SER A 874 -15.30 -23.30 15.08
C SER A 874 -14.37 -23.28 13.86
N LEU A 875 -14.57 -22.36 12.89
CA LEU A 875 -13.52 -22.09 11.90
C LEU A 875 -12.39 -21.32 12.58
N LYS A 876 -11.18 -21.53 12.05
CA LYS A 876 -9.96 -21.01 12.65
C LYS A 876 -9.24 -20.12 11.65
N SER A 877 -8.72 -19.00 12.13
CA SER A 877 -7.78 -18.18 11.37
C SER A 877 -6.50 -18.96 11.06
N ALA A 878 -5.66 -18.42 10.17
CA ALA A 878 -4.25 -18.80 10.15
C ALA A 878 -3.58 -18.41 11.47
N VAL A 879 -2.43 -19.02 11.75
CA VAL A 879 -1.62 -18.70 12.95
C VAL A 879 -1.05 -17.28 12.78
N SER A 880 -1.06 -16.51 13.87
CA SER A 880 -0.53 -15.15 13.90
C SER A 880 0.96 -15.06 13.57
N ASN A 881 1.48 -13.85 13.46
CA ASN A 881 2.92 -13.62 13.65
C ASN A 881 3.36 -14.14 15.03
N ILE A 882 4.63 -14.51 15.16
CA ILE A 882 5.18 -15.10 16.39
C ILE A 882 5.78 -13.97 17.24
N ALA A 883 5.27 -13.81 18.46
CA ALA A 883 5.81 -12.88 19.43
C ALA A 883 6.82 -13.57 20.35
N GLN A 884 7.85 -12.82 20.76
CA GLN A 884 8.93 -13.31 21.60
C GLN A 884 8.95 -12.56 22.93
N ALA A 885 9.06 -13.30 24.03
CA ALA A 885 9.34 -12.76 25.37
C ALA A 885 10.52 -13.49 26.00
N SER A 886 11.40 -12.75 26.67
CA SER A 886 12.49 -13.30 27.49
C SER A 886 12.07 -13.25 28.95
N LEU A 887 12.18 -14.33 29.72
CA LEU A 887 11.96 -14.29 31.18
C LEU A 887 13.30 -14.17 31.90
N PHE A 888 13.42 -13.12 32.72
CA PHE A 888 14.56 -12.89 33.58
C PHE A 888 14.23 -13.50 34.94
N ILE A 889 14.86 -14.62 35.26
CA ILE A 889 14.89 -15.09 36.64
C ILE A 889 16.13 -14.40 37.23
N PRO A 890 16.00 -13.44 38.16
CA PRO A 890 17.17 -12.92 38.83
C PRO A 890 17.90 -14.12 39.45
N PRO A 891 19.23 -14.23 39.27
CA PRO A 891 19.96 -15.25 39.99
C PRO A 891 19.62 -15.07 41.46
N ASN A 892 19.21 -16.16 42.13
CA ASN A 892 19.14 -16.18 43.58
C ASN A 892 20.51 -15.70 44.07
N PHE A 893 20.62 -14.42 44.40
CA PHE A 893 21.76 -13.92 45.12
C PHE A 893 21.68 -14.63 46.46
N ALA A 894 22.44 -15.72 46.61
CA ALA A 894 22.88 -16.11 47.93
C ALA A 894 23.40 -14.82 48.58
N PRO A 895 22.85 -14.41 49.73
CA PRO A 895 23.08 -13.08 50.23
C PRO A 895 24.58 -12.86 50.35
N VAL A 896 25.04 -11.74 49.78
CA VAL A 896 26.44 -11.27 49.77
C VAL A 896 27.08 -11.27 51.18
N LEU A 897 26.27 -11.42 52.22
CA LEU A 897 26.67 -11.70 53.60
C LEU A 897 27.69 -12.84 53.78
N ALA A 898 27.74 -13.87 52.93
CA ALA A 898 28.67 -14.99 53.18
C ALA A 898 30.15 -14.60 52.98
N ARG A 899 30.46 -13.78 51.96
CA ARG A 899 31.85 -13.39 51.65
C ARG A 899 32.35 -12.31 52.59
N ASP A 900 31.51 -11.33 52.92
CA ASP A 900 31.85 -10.27 53.86
C ASP A 900 31.93 -10.79 55.30
N TYR A 901 31.10 -11.77 55.68
CA TYR A 901 31.23 -12.45 56.98
C TYR A 901 32.53 -13.25 57.09
N LEU A 902 32.95 -13.95 56.03
CA LEU A 902 34.23 -14.68 56.01
C LEU A 902 35.44 -13.75 56.07
N ILE A 903 35.41 -12.63 55.35
CA ILE A 903 36.48 -11.61 55.39
C ILE A 903 36.51 -10.94 56.76
N LEU A 904 35.36 -10.54 57.32
CA LEU A 904 35.28 -9.92 58.65
C LEU A 904 35.74 -10.89 59.75
N LYS A 905 35.37 -12.17 59.66
CA LYS A 905 35.82 -13.22 60.59
C LYS A 905 37.33 -13.45 60.46
N GLY A 906 37.87 -13.44 59.24
CA GLY A 906 39.31 -13.48 58.98
C GLY A 906 40.06 -12.29 59.60
N VAL A 907 39.58 -11.07 59.38
CA VAL A 907 40.18 -9.84 59.94
C VAL A 907 40.11 -9.83 61.47
N LEU A 908 38.98 -10.21 62.07
CA LEU A 908 38.84 -10.31 63.53
C LEU A 908 39.78 -11.37 64.13
N THR A 909 39.95 -12.52 63.48
CA THR A 909 40.92 -13.54 63.94
C THR A 909 42.37 -13.07 63.83
N ALA A 910 42.72 -12.35 62.76
CA ALA A 910 44.05 -11.78 62.59
C ALA A 910 44.35 -10.70 63.65
N MET A 911 43.39 -9.81 63.92
CA MET A 911 43.51 -8.78 64.96
C MET A 911 43.60 -9.40 66.37
N GLY A 912 42.87 -10.48 66.63
CA GLY A 912 42.99 -11.24 67.88
C GLY A 912 44.37 -11.87 68.06
N LEU A 913 44.92 -12.48 67.00
CA LEU A 913 46.28 -13.04 67.01
C LEU A 913 47.35 -11.97 67.21
N ILE A 914 47.24 -10.82 66.54
CA ILE A 914 48.16 -9.69 66.72
C ILE A 914 48.07 -9.16 68.16
N GLY A 915 46.86 -9.04 68.71
CA GLY A 915 46.65 -8.65 70.11
C GLY A 915 47.33 -9.61 71.10
N ILE A 916 47.21 -10.92 70.88
CA ILE A 916 47.86 -11.95 71.71
C ILE A 916 49.39 -11.89 71.56
N ILE A 917 49.91 -11.67 70.35
CA ILE A 917 51.36 -11.52 70.13
C ILE A 917 51.89 -10.26 70.82
N CYS A 918 51.19 -9.13 70.73
CA CYS A 918 51.56 -7.92 71.45
C CYS A 918 51.51 -8.13 72.97
N LEU A 919 50.48 -8.82 73.48
CA LEU A 919 50.37 -9.12 74.91
C LEU A 919 51.48 -10.05 75.38
N THR A 920 51.84 -11.08 74.60
CA THR A 920 52.95 -11.98 74.94
C THR A 920 54.28 -11.24 74.88
N ILE A 921 54.51 -10.34 73.91
CA ILE A 921 55.71 -9.50 73.88
C ILE A 921 55.78 -8.59 75.11
N VAL A 922 54.67 -7.94 75.51
CA VAL A 922 54.62 -7.09 76.70
C VAL A 922 54.83 -7.89 77.98
N VAL A 923 54.18 -9.06 78.12
CA VAL A 923 54.37 -9.95 79.27
C VAL A 923 55.80 -10.47 79.32
N THR A 924 56.38 -10.86 78.19
CA THR A 924 57.78 -11.31 78.12
C THR A 924 58.74 -10.17 78.45
N HIS A 925 58.47 -8.95 78.00
CA HIS A 925 59.24 -7.76 78.33
C HIS A 925 59.11 -7.39 79.82
N CYS A 926 57.92 -7.50 80.41
CA CYS A 926 57.68 -7.32 81.84
C CYS A 926 58.37 -8.40 82.68
N ILE A 927 58.36 -9.67 82.26
CA ILE A 927 59.07 -10.76 82.93
C ILE A 927 60.59 -10.55 82.82
N LEU A 928 61.11 -10.16 81.66
CA LEU A 928 62.53 -9.81 81.47
C LEU A 928 62.96 -8.60 82.31
N ASN A 929 62.12 -7.57 82.43
CA ASN A 929 62.38 -6.42 83.31
C ASN A 929 62.27 -6.77 84.79
N LYS A 930 61.37 -7.70 85.16
CA LYS A 930 61.26 -8.19 86.54
C LYS A 930 62.45 -9.08 86.91
N LYS A 931 62.97 -9.86 85.95
CA LYS A 931 64.20 -10.66 86.10
C LYS A 931 65.45 -9.77 86.15
N ARG A 932 65.56 -8.73 85.31
CA ARG A 932 66.60 -7.69 85.42
C ARG A 932 66.53 -6.90 86.74
N ARG A 933 65.34 -6.70 87.33
CA ARG A 933 65.20 -6.09 88.67
C ARG A 933 65.47 -7.08 89.82
N ALA A 934 65.38 -8.38 89.58
CA ALA A 934 65.77 -9.42 90.54
C ALA A 934 67.30 -9.62 90.54
N ASP A 935 67.92 -9.72 89.35
CA ASP A 935 69.38 -9.83 89.20
C ASP A 935 70.11 -8.56 89.72
N ARG A 936 69.47 -7.39 89.61
CA ARG A 936 69.99 -6.13 90.20
C ARG A 936 69.76 -5.99 91.71
N LYS A 937 68.92 -6.86 92.31
CA LYS A 937 68.75 -6.96 93.77
C LYS A 937 69.61 -8.09 94.38
N GLU A 938 70.06 -9.06 93.60
CA GLU A 938 71.05 -10.07 94.03
C GLU A 938 72.51 -9.57 93.85
N GLN A 939 72.79 -8.60 92.97
CA GLN A 939 74.11 -7.92 92.93
C GLN A 939 74.29 -6.75 93.91
N GLU A 940 73.28 -6.45 94.75
CA GLU A 940 73.39 -5.48 95.86
C GLU A 940 73.32 -6.13 97.25
N ILE A 941 73.28 -7.48 97.33
CA ILE A 941 73.29 -8.26 98.58
C ILE A 941 74.24 -9.48 98.44
N GLU A 942 75.38 -9.30 97.73
CA GLU A 942 76.52 -10.24 97.76
C GLU A 942 77.81 -9.57 97.19
N LEU A 943 78.38 -8.43 97.64
CA LEU A 943 78.43 -7.69 98.91
C LEU A 943 77.04 -7.48 99.55
N LEU A 944 76.52 -8.38 100.38
CA LEU A 944 77.14 -9.14 101.45
C LEU A 944 76.48 -10.52 101.58
#